data_AF-A0AAW0T545-F1
#
_entry.id   AF-A0AAW0T545-F1
#
_cell.length_a   1.000
_cell.length_b   1.000
_cell.length_c   1.000
_cell.angle_alpha   90.00
_cell.angle_beta   90.00
_cell.angle_gamma   90.00
#
_symmetry.space_group_name_H-M   'P 1'
#
loop_
_entity.id
_entity.type
_entity.pdbx_description
1 polymer ?
#
loop_
_entity_poly.entity_id
_entity_poly.type
_entity_poly.pdbx_seq_one_letter_code
_entity_poly.pdbx_strand_id
1 'polypeptide(L)'
;MTVRLHLLYATGLLLSREAFRRAALSSKGSGQVFRLINLIWIGWMVSVPVGCLGFAIAPHYEVAVVCVAASIVVEVAAEVPFVLAELQLWTKTRVAIEGLMQTLRSVLLVAFVFLRPSQSVLLYGISHLFGSFVYAAAYYILFAYVLHRKSGAKKLPVHSFWQLFPTWERGKWVPSVDKELGGLAWSFFQQGWLKEALTEGEFYLMNFFPLISLAQQGVYQVVNNLGSLAARLVFRSIEAAAYKYFAQMVERGKPVAEQDLKCTAEVVKFLCTLLHSLVLVSLIIVTFGWSYSSLALQLYGEAYTFASMDDSQLHRFNRFLVFFSITYVGSAMILTQVFGALGFIFANCLNMSLRIAYSLRFIHTQYQNSCHNPLASLLVQPRLLLVFLAAWIITSSSESIVHPQSTVGHISIGAFTLLGVVFGLRWELRPLLEKILDSAASVMTKFLPLRWHHFLQVTLRLQDTIGSGTIKSQNNKKNVLLAWPDAFIVLLIAAGTCGEYTYVTNCSSLLPGQYQCNELNIDPQTQQLKGCTKEGRARIPCTSASGIICIETNNGTFEREVPCKFTNGYSYETALLLSVFLGMFGIDRIYLGYYAVGLAKFCTLGFLFLGQLIDIILIATQTIGPADGSHYVISYFGAGISVLRMDNTTYRMPQDDWVIDLPPKEL
;
A
#
# COMPACT_ATOMS: atom_id res chain seq x y z
N MET A 1 -16.68 17.42 4.19
CA MET A 1 -16.81 18.82 3.71
C MET A 1 -16.07 19.03 2.40
N THR A 2 -14.75 18.78 2.36
CA THR A 2 -13.92 18.72 1.14
C THR A 2 -14.47 17.79 0.07
N VAL A 3 -15.13 16.68 0.45
CA VAL A 3 -15.66 15.74 -0.55
C VAL A 3 -16.83 16.27 -1.36
N ARG A 4 -17.67 17.17 -0.82
CA ARG A 4 -18.72 17.83 -1.60
C ARG A 4 -18.16 18.75 -2.67
N LEU A 5 -17.11 19.49 -2.33
CA LEU A 5 -16.40 20.37 -3.28
C LEU A 5 -15.58 19.58 -4.30
N HIS A 6 -15.01 18.44 -3.89
CA HIS A 6 -14.31 17.54 -4.80
C HIS A 6 -15.28 16.89 -5.80
N LEU A 7 -16.44 16.43 -5.33
CA LEU A 7 -17.51 15.89 -6.19
C LEU A 7 -17.95 16.97 -7.20
N LEU A 8 -18.25 18.19 -6.74
CA LEU A 8 -18.57 19.32 -7.63
C LEU A 8 -17.51 19.54 -8.71
N TYR A 9 -16.23 19.54 -8.33
CA TYR A 9 -15.11 19.72 -9.26
C TYR A 9 -15.02 18.58 -10.29
N ALA A 10 -15.08 17.32 -9.84
CA ALA A 10 -14.97 16.13 -10.68
C ALA A 10 -16.14 16.02 -11.67
N THR A 11 -17.37 16.13 -11.18
CA THR A 11 -18.59 16.10 -11.99
C THR A 11 -18.64 17.30 -12.94
N GLY A 12 -18.22 18.47 -12.47
CA GLY A 12 -18.14 19.69 -13.25
C GLY A 12 -17.29 19.54 -14.50
N LEU A 13 -16.08 19.01 -14.34
CA LEU A 13 -15.17 18.75 -15.46
C LEU A 13 -15.64 17.59 -16.36
N LEU A 14 -16.23 16.55 -15.78
CA LEU A 14 -16.74 15.43 -16.57
C LEU A 14 -17.81 15.90 -17.57
N LEU A 15 -18.81 16.64 -17.07
CA LEU A 15 -19.95 17.10 -17.87
C LEU A 15 -19.55 18.16 -18.91
N SER A 16 -18.59 19.02 -18.57
CA SER A 16 -18.19 20.14 -19.43
C SER A 16 -17.11 19.81 -20.44
N ARG A 17 -16.33 18.72 -20.26
CA ARG A 17 -15.09 18.50 -21.03
C ARG A 17 -14.98 17.14 -21.69
N GLU A 18 -15.26 16.06 -20.96
CA GLU A 18 -14.82 14.71 -21.35
C GLU A 18 -15.48 14.23 -22.65
N ALA A 19 -16.77 14.51 -22.83
CA ALA A 19 -17.51 14.15 -24.03
C ALA A 19 -16.98 14.85 -25.29
N PHE A 20 -16.75 16.17 -25.18
CA PHE A 20 -16.24 17.01 -26.26
C PHE A 20 -14.80 16.64 -26.63
N ARG A 21 -13.95 16.40 -25.62
CA ARG A 21 -12.57 15.94 -25.80
C ARG A 21 -12.51 14.62 -26.58
N ARG A 22 -13.31 13.63 -26.20
CA ARG A 22 -13.33 12.31 -26.88
C ARG A 22 -13.82 12.40 -28.31
N ALA A 23 -14.88 13.17 -28.55
CA ALA A 23 -15.37 13.42 -29.90
C ALA A 23 -14.28 14.10 -30.75
N ALA A 24 -13.62 15.13 -30.19
CA ALA A 24 -12.57 15.87 -30.87
C ALA A 24 -11.37 14.98 -31.26
N LEU A 25 -10.91 14.11 -30.37
CA LEU A 25 -9.81 13.17 -30.65
C LEU A 25 -10.21 12.05 -31.64
N SER A 26 -11.50 11.80 -31.82
CA SER A 26 -12.02 10.85 -32.80
C SER A 26 -12.16 11.45 -34.21
N SER A 27 -11.91 12.75 -34.39
CA SER A 27 -12.02 13.43 -35.69
C SER A 27 -10.94 12.95 -36.66
N LYS A 28 -11.37 12.32 -37.77
CA LYS A 28 -10.48 11.85 -38.84
C LYS A 28 -10.15 12.99 -39.82
N GLY A 29 -9.19 13.84 -39.46
CA GLY A 29 -8.36 14.58 -40.43
C GLY A 29 -8.98 15.80 -41.15
N SER A 30 -8.44 16.98 -40.82
CA SER A 30 -8.15 18.15 -41.69
C SER A 30 -9.27 19.01 -42.32
N GLY A 31 -10.55 18.65 -42.26
CA GLY A 31 -11.58 19.42 -42.98
C GLY A 31 -11.84 20.85 -42.46
N GLN A 32 -12.11 21.04 -41.16
CA GLN A 32 -12.33 22.36 -40.56
C GLN A 32 -11.98 22.36 -39.06
N VAL A 33 -10.73 22.73 -38.75
CA VAL A 33 -10.25 22.96 -37.38
C VAL A 33 -11.15 23.97 -36.63
N PHE A 34 -11.71 24.94 -37.34
CA PHE A 34 -12.67 25.90 -36.77
C PHE A 34 -13.96 25.26 -36.22
N ARG A 35 -14.51 24.24 -36.90
CA ARG A 35 -15.71 23.53 -36.43
C ARG A 35 -15.43 22.65 -35.21
N LEU A 36 -14.22 22.10 -35.13
CA LEU A 36 -13.71 21.38 -33.97
C LEU A 36 -13.56 22.30 -32.75
N ILE A 37 -12.95 23.47 -32.95
CA ILE A 37 -12.76 24.49 -31.90
C ILE A 37 -14.12 24.97 -31.38
N ASN A 38 -15.05 25.27 -32.29
CA ASN A 38 -16.43 25.63 -31.95
C ASN A 38 -17.13 24.56 -31.10
N LEU A 39 -16.94 23.27 -31.40
CA LEU A 39 -17.50 22.17 -30.60
C LEU A 39 -16.91 22.14 -29.17
N ILE A 40 -15.60 22.32 -29.02
CA ILE A 40 -14.95 22.30 -27.70
C ILE A 40 -15.42 23.50 -26.85
N TRP A 41 -15.61 24.67 -27.46
CA TRP A 41 -16.14 25.87 -26.76
C TRP A 41 -17.60 25.71 -26.30
N ILE A 42 -18.39 24.82 -26.88
CA ILE A 42 -19.71 24.46 -26.31
C ILE A 42 -19.53 23.86 -24.90
N GLY A 43 -18.49 23.06 -24.68
CA GLY A 43 -18.15 22.55 -23.35
C GLY A 43 -17.89 23.64 -22.31
N TRP A 44 -17.22 24.72 -22.72
CA TRP A 44 -17.04 25.91 -21.87
C TRP A 44 -18.39 26.56 -21.52
N MET A 45 -19.32 26.68 -22.47
CA MET A 45 -20.67 27.20 -22.19
C MET A 45 -21.46 26.31 -21.21
N VAL A 46 -21.26 25.00 -21.26
CA VAL A 46 -21.85 24.02 -20.33
C VAL A 46 -21.23 24.12 -18.93
N SER A 47 -19.97 24.55 -18.80
CA SER A 47 -19.28 24.63 -17.51
C SER A 47 -19.91 25.64 -16.53
N VAL A 48 -20.50 26.72 -17.03
CA VAL A 48 -21.12 27.79 -16.21
C VAL A 48 -22.39 27.30 -15.49
N PRO A 49 -23.43 26.77 -16.16
CA PRO A 49 -24.62 26.24 -15.48
C PRO A 49 -24.29 25.04 -14.58
N VAL A 50 -23.29 24.23 -14.95
CA VAL A 50 -22.84 23.13 -14.11
C VAL A 50 -22.13 23.63 -12.83
N GLY A 51 -21.35 24.71 -12.92
CA GLY A 51 -20.78 25.38 -11.75
C GLY A 51 -21.85 25.92 -10.80
N CYS A 52 -22.95 26.45 -11.35
CA CYS A 52 -24.08 26.94 -10.55
C CYS A 52 -24.82 25.83 -9.78
N LEU A 53 -24.79 24.58 -10.25
CA LEU A 53 -25.33 23.44 -9.48
C LEU A 53 -24.59 23.23 -8.14
N GLY A 54 -23.37 23.76 -7.99
CA GLY A 54 -22.61 23.71 -6.75
C GLY A 54 -23.30 24.39 -5.57
N PHE A 55 -24.12 25.41 -5.81
CA PHE A 55 -24.88 26.10 -4.75
C PHE A 55 -25.96 25.21 -4.14
N ALA A 56 -26.50 24.26 -4.91
CA ALA A 56 -27.44 23.25 -4.41
C ALA A 56 -26.74 22.15 -3.60
N ILE A 57 -25.46 21.87 -3.87
CA ILE A 57 -24.70 20.76 -3.24
C ILE A 57 -24.10 21.19 -1.89
N ALA A 58 -23.68 22.46 -1.76
CA ALA A 58 -23.00 22.96 -0.56
C ALA A 58 -23.45 24.39 -0.17
N PRO A 59 -24.69 24.57 0.31
CA PRO A 59 -25.28 25.89 0.56
C PRO A 59 -24.57 26.69 1.66
N HIS A 60 -23.82 26.04 2.56
CA HIS A 60 -23.13 26.70 3.68
C HIS A 60 -21.76 27.29 3.33
N TYR A 61 -21.23 27.05 2.12
CA TYR A 61 -19.85 27.42 1.73
C TYR A 61 -19.82 28.19 0.40
N GLU A 62 -20.69 29.19 0.27
CA GLU A 62 -20.90 29.94 -0.99
C GLU A 62 -19.61 30.38 -1.66
N VAL A 63 -18.69 30.99 -0.90
CA VAL A 63 -17.41 31.50 -1.46
C VAL A 63 -16.50 30.37 -1.96
N ALA A 64 -16.45 29.25 -1.25
CA ALA A 64 -15.63 28.10 -1.66
C ALA A 64 -16.23 27.41 -2.90
N VAL A 65 -17.57 27.32 -2.97
CA VAL A 65 -18.30 26.80 -4.12
C VAL A 65 -18.04 27.66 -5.35
N VAL A 66 -18.09 29.00 -5.21
CA VAL A 66 -17.76 29.93 -6.30
C VAL A 66 -16.33 29.75 -6.78
N CYS A 67 -15.35 29.62 -5.87
CA CYS A 67 -13.96 29.40 -6.25
C CYS A 67 -13.78 28.11 -7.05
N VAL A 68 -14.44 27.02 -6.63
CA VAL A 68 -14.39 25.74 -7.35
C VAL A 68 -15.12 25.82 -8.69
N ALA A 69 -16.29 26.45 -8.75
CA ALA A 69 -17.03 26.67 -10.00
C ALA A 69 -16.20 27.49 -11.01
N ALA A 70 -15.58 28.58 -10.55
CA ALA A 70 -14.67 29.39 -11.35
C ALA A 70 -13.45 28.57 -11.82
N SER A 71 -12.91 27.69 -10.97
CA SER A 71 -11.79 26.83 -11.33
C SER A 71 -12.13 25.87 -12.50
N ILE A 72 -13.36 25.37 -12.58
CA ILE A 72 -13.85 24.54 -13.68
C ILE A 72 -13.91 25.36 -14.97
N VAL A 73 -14.53 26.55 -14.92
CA VAL A 73 -14.68 27.43 -16.09
C VAL A 73 -13.32 27.79 -16.68
N VAL A 74 -12.34 28.12 -15.83
CA VAL A 74 -10.97 28.45 -16.25
C VAL A 74 -10.25 27.23 -16.86
N GLU A 75 -10.40 26.05 -16.27
CA GLU A 75 -9.75 24.84 -16.77
C GLU A 75 -10.34 24.39 -18.12
N VAL A 76 -11.66 24.48 -18.30
CA VAL A 76 -12.34 24.16 -19.57
C VAL A 76 -11.97 25.17 -20.67
N ALA A 77 -11.69 26.43 -20.32
CA ALA A 77 -11.21 27.42 -21.29
C ALA A 77 -9.83 27.06 -21.89
N ALA A 78 -9.04 26.25 -21.20
CA ALA A 78 -7.75 25.74 -21.69
C ALA A 78 -7.87 24.43 -22.49
N GLU A 79 -9.10 23.95 -22.73
CA GLU A 79 -9.32 22.68 -23.39
C GLU A 79 -8.98 22.70 -24.88
N VAL A 80 -9.17 23.84 -25.56
CA VAL A 80 -8.80 23.99 -26.96
C VAL A 80 -7.30 23.80 -27.19
N PRO A 81 -6.39 24.55 -26.53
CA PRO A 81 -4.96 24.32 -26.70
C PRO A 81 -4.53 22.93 -26.22
N PHE A 82 -5.17 22.36 -25.19
CA PHE A 82 -4.93 20.99 -24.75
C PHE A 82 -5.20 19.96 -25.85
N VAL A 83 -6.40 19.97 -26.44
CA VAL A 83 -6.78 19.02 -27.49
C VAL A 83 -5.90 19.18 -28.73
N LEU A 84 -5.57 20.42 -29.10
CA LEU A 84 -4.67 20.69 -30.22
C LEU A 84 -3.25 20.16 -29.97
N ALA A 85 -2.73 20.27 -28.74
CA ALA A 85 -1.44 19.69 -28.37
C ALA A 85 -1.46 18.15 -28.42
N GLU A 86 -2.56 17.53 -28.00
CA GLU A 86 -2.73 16.07 -28.03
C GLU A 86 -2.86 15.53 -29.47
N LEU A 87 -3.58 16.25 -30.34
CA LEU A 87 -3.64 15.94 -31.78
C LEU A 87 -2.26 16.05 -32.47
N GLN A 88 -1.34 16.84 -31.90
CA GLN A 88 0.05 16.95 -32.34
C GLN A 88 1.01 16.00 -31.60
N LEU A 89 0.48 15.10 -30.76
CA LEU A 89 1.23 14.11 -29.98
C LEU A 89 2.26 14.73 -29.00
N TRP A 90 1.99 15.92 -28.46
CA TRP A 90 2.85 16.58 -27.46
C TRP A 90 2.63 16.05 -26.04
N THR A 91 2.67 14.72 -25.88
CA THR A 91 2.36 14.02 -24.62
C THR A 91 3.28 14.42 -23.46
N LYS A 92 4.55 14.75 -23.73
CA LYS A 92 5.50 15.24 -22.71
C LYS A 92 5.07 16.57 -22.09
N THR A 93 4.62 17.51 -22.92
CA THR A 93 4.20 18.84 -22.47
C THR A 93 2.92 18.75 -21.65
N ARG A 94 2.01 17.86 -22.04
CA ARG A 94 0.82 17.53 -21.25
C ARG A 94 1.17 17.07 -19.84
N VAL A 95 2.03 16.06 -19.72
CA VAL A 95 2.44 15.50 -18.42
C VAL A 95 3.09 16.57 -17.54
N ALA A 96 3.91 17.44 -18.13
CA ALA A 96 4.54 18.54 -17.39
C ALA A 96 3.52 19.56 -16.87
N ILE A 97 2.57 20.02 -17.69
CA ILE A 97 1.59 21.04 -17.29
C ILE A 97 0.56 20.48 -16.30
N GLU A 98 0.02 19.28 -16.55
CA GLU A 98 -0.90 18.60 -15.62
C GLU A 98 -0.21 18.30 -14.27
N GLY A 99 1.04 17.85 -14.30
CA GLY A 99 1.85 17.60 -13.11
C GLY A 99 2.15 18.87 -12.32
N LEU A 100 2.48 19.97 -12.98
CA LEU A 100 2.72 21.28 -12.35
C LEU A 100 1.46 21.78 -11.63
N MET A 101 0.31 21.74 -12.29
CA MET A 101 -0.98 22.12 -11.69
C MET A 101 -1.27 21.30 -10.44
N GLN A 102 -1.13 19.97 -10.51
CA GLN A 102 -1.47 19.09 -9.39
C GLN A 102 -0.50 19.23 -8.21
N THR A 103 0.79 19.44 -8.50
CA THR A 103 1.80 19.69 -7.47
C THR A 103 1.51 21.00 -6.76
N LEU A 104 1.23 22.06 -7.53
CA LEU A 104 0.94 23.38 -7.01
C LEU A 104 -0.32 23.41 -6.13
N ARG A 105 -1.41 22.77 -6.58
CA ARG A 105 -2.65 22.64 -5.79
C ARG A 105 -2.38 21.93 -4.45
N SER A 106 -1.62 20.84 -4.48
CA SER A 106 -1.28 20.07 -3.29
C SER A 106 -0.42 20.87 -2.31
N VAL A 107 0.62 21.54 -2.80
CA VAL A 107 1.53 22.35 -1.95
C VAL A 107 0.80 23.54 -1.34
N LEU A 108 -0.03 24.25 -2.12
CA LEU A 108 -0.80 25.39 -1.63
C LEU A 108 -1.85 24.97 -0.61
N LEU A 109 -2.56 23.87 -0.87
CA LEU A 109 -3.52 23.33 0.08
C LEU A 109 -2.85 23.01 1.42
N VAL A 110 -1.72 22.30 1.39
CA VAL A 110 -0.96 21.95 2.60
C VAL A 110 -0.49 23.21 3.32
N ALA A 111 0.15 24.14 2.61
CA ALA A 111 0.64 25.40 3.18
C ALA A 111 -0.49 26.21 3.84
N PHE A 112 -1.63 26.35 3.16
CA PHE A 112 -2.76 27.12 3.68
C PHE A 112 -3.46 26.45 4.87
N VAL A 113 -3.55 25.12 4.88
CA VAL A 113 -4.08 24.37 6.02
C VAL A 113 -3.20 24.58 7.26
N PHE A 114 -1.87 24.62 7.11
CA PHE A 114 -0.95 24.92 8.21
C PHE A 114 -1.03 26.39 8.67
N LEU A 115 -1.20 27.34 7.77
CA LEU A 115 -1.22 28.77 8.11
C LEU A 115 -2.54 29.23 8.75
N ARG A 116 -3.69 28.71 8.30
CA ARG A 116 -5.03 29.13 8.74
C ARG A 116 -5.99 27.93 8.76
N PRO A 117 -5.90 27.04 9.77
CA PRO A 117 -6.74 25.83 9.83
C PRO A 117 -8.24 26.13 9.90
N SER A 118 -8.63 27.27 10.48
CA SER A 118 -10.03 27.71 10.61
C SER A 118 -10.73 28.03 9.29
N GLN A 119 -10.01 28.23 8.20
CA GLN A 119 -10.55 28.56 6.86
C GLN A 119 -10.20 27.51 5.79
N SER A 120 -9.81 26.30 6.21
CA SER A 120 -9.32 25.22 5.34
C SER A 120 -10.16 24.95 4.08
N VAL A 121 -11.48 25.09 4.14
CA VAL A 121 -12.37 24.83 3.00
C VAL A 121 -12.41 25.95 1.96
N LEU A 122 -12.28 27.21 2.39
CA LEU A 122 -12.10 28.31 1.46
C LEU A 122 -10.73 28.20 0.77
N LEU A 123 -9.70 27.87 1.54
CA LEU A 123 -8.32 27.72 1.05
C LEU A 123 -8.17 26.55 0.07
N TYR A 124 -8.97 25.50 0.23
CA TYR A 124 -9.11 24.45 -0.79
C TYR A 124 -9.64 25.01 -2.12
N GLY A 125 -10.72 25.81 -2.10
CA GLY A 125 -11.27 26.44 -3.30
C GLY A 125 -10.27 27.37 -3.99
N ILE A 126 -9.54 28.19 -3.21
CA ILE A 126 -8.52 29.11 -3.71
C ILE A 126 -7.35 28.35 -4.36
N SER A 127 -6.88 27.27 -3.72
CA SER A 127 -5.80 26.42 -4.26
C SER A 127 -6.19 25.83 -5.61
N HIS A 128 -7.43 25.35 -5.74
CA HIS A 128 -7.97 24.83 -6.99
C HIS A 128 -8.02 25.89 -8.09
N LEU A 129 -8.56 27.07 -7.77
CA LEU A 129 -8.66 28.19 -8.70
C LEU A 129 -7.29 28.66 -9.20
N PHE A 130 -6.32 28.80 -8.28
CA PHE A 130 -4.96 29.19 -8.65
C PHE A 130 -4.29 28.14 -9.54
N GLY A 131 -4.43 26.86 -9.20
CA GLY A 131 -3.95 25.76 -10.06
C GLY A 131 -4.56 25.79 -11.46
N SER A 132 -5.88 26.01 -11.57
CA SER A 132 -6.56 26.14 -12.88
C SER A 132 -6.04 27.33 -13.69
N PHE A 133 -5.76 28.46 -13.04
CA PHE A 133 -5.21 29.63 -13.72
C PHE A 133 -3.81 29.37 -14.27
N VAL A 134 -2.93 28.75 -13.48
CA VAL A 134 -1.58 28.37 -13.92
C VAL A 134 -1.65 27.37 -15.07
N TYR A 135 -2.54 26.38 -14.99
CA TYR A 135 -2.79 25.42 -16.07
C TYR A 135 -3.20 26.13 -17.37
N ALA A 136 -4.19 27.02 -17.31
CA ALA A 136 -4.64 27.76 -18.48
C ALA A 136 -3.54 28.67 -19.04
N ALA A 137 -2.88 29.45 -18.18
CA ALA A 137 -1.78 30.32 -18.57
C ALA A 137 -0.65 29.56 -19.26
N ALA A 138 -0.24 28.41 -18.71
CA ALA A 138 0.82 27.58 -19.30
C ALA A 138 0.50 27.14 -20.73
N TYR A 139 -0.73 26.68 -21.01
CA TYR A 139 -1.15 26.29 -22.36
C TYR A 139 -1.21 27.48 -23.32
N TYR A 140 -1.79 28.61 -22.91
CA TYR A 140 -1.90 29.79 -23.77
C TYR A 140 -0.53 30.44 -24.04
N ILE A 141 0.36 30.52 -23.04
CA ILE A 141 1.74 31.00 -23.20
C ILE A 141 2.52 30.07 -24.13
N LEU A 142 2.39 28.75 -23.97
CA LEU A 142 3.03 27.77 -24.84
C LEU A 142 2.59 27.96 -26.30
N PHE A 143 1.30 28.07 -26.57
CA PHE A 143 0.79 28.26 -27.93
C PHE A 143 1.17 29.63 -28.50
N ALA A 144 1.15 30.69 -27.69
CA ALA A 144 1.64 32.00 -28.11
C ALA A 144 3.13 31.97 -28.50
N TYR A 145 3.96 31.31 -27.69
CA TYR A 145 5.38 31.13 -27.96
C TYR A 145 5.65 30.31 -29.22
N VAL A 146 4.96 29.18 -29.41
CA VAL A 146 5.12 28.32 -30.60
C VAL A 146 4.67 29.04 -31.88
N LEU A 147 3.56 29.78 -31.83
CA LEU A 147 3.06 30.58 -32.96
C LEU A 147 3.98 31.76 -33.29
N HIS A 148 4.59 32.39 -32.28
CA HIS A 148 5.52 33.51 -32.48
C HIS A 148 6.85 33.07 -33.10
N ARG A 149 7.41 31.93 -32.69
CA ARG A 149 8.77 31.50 -33.08
C ARG A 149 8.88 30.99 -34.53
N LYS A 150 7.78 30.76 -35.25
CA LYS A 150 7.68 30.22 -36.64
C LYS A 150 8.48 28.92 -36.97
N SER A 151 9.38 28.43 -36.11
CA SER A 151 10.30 27.30 -36.37
C SER A 151 9.66 25.91 -36.36
N GLY A 152 8.36 25.77 -36.07
CA GLY A 152 7.61 24.50 -36.15
C GLY A 152 6.34 24.56 -37.00
N ALA A 153 6.09 25.70 -37.67
CA ALA A 153 4.77 26.08 -38.22
C ALA A 153 4.28 25.25 -39.42
N LYS A 154 5.09 24.33 -39.98
CA LYS A 154 4.71 23.57 -41.18
C LYS A 154 3.67 22.46 -40.94
N LYS A 155 3.26 22.16 -39.70
CA LYS A 155 2.27 21.10 -39.38
C LYS A 155 1.16 21.48 -38.39
N LEU A 156 1.15 22.71 -37.86
CA LEU A 156 0.12 23.13 -36.91
C LEU A 156 -1.21 23.48 -37.62
N PRO A 157 -2.36 23.00 -37.11
CA PRO A 157 -3.68 23.26 -37.69
C PRO A 157 -4.16 24.71 -37.52
N VAL A 158 -3.40 25.54 -36.80
CA VAL A 158 -3.76 26.91 -36.41
C VAL A 158 -2.58 27.84 -36.73
N HIS A 159 -2.84 28.98 -37.37
CA HIS A 159 -1.80 29.92 -37.84
C HIS A 159 -1.75 31.22 -37.05
N SER A 160 -2.79 31.54 -36.27
CA SER A 160 -2.85 32.75 -35.45
C SER A 160 -3.44 32.43 -34.07
N PHE A 161 -2.99 33.15 -33.04
CA PHE A 161 -3.44 32.95 -31.67
C PHE A 161 -4.96 33.10 -31.53
N TRP A 162 -5.56 34.05 -32.25
CA TRP A 162 -7.00 34.33 -32.20
C TRP A 162 -7.88 33.21 -32.77
N GLN A 163 -7.30 32.29 -33.54
CA GLN A 163 -8.04 31.15 -34.07
C GLN A 163 -8.29 30.05 -33.01
N LEU A 164 -7.72 30.19 -31.80
CA LEU A 164 -8.03 29.32 -30.65
C LEU A 164 -9.43 29.60 -30.05
N PHE A 165 -10.04 30.72 -30.41
CA PHE A 165 -11.34 31.18 -29.91
C PHE A 165 -12.47 30.85 -30.89
N PRO A 166 -13.74 30.78 -30.43
CA PRO A 166 -14.85 30.37 -31.28
C PRO A 166 -15.10 31.40 -32.39
N THR A 167 -15.44 30.92 -33.58
CA THR A 167 -15.76 31.77 -34.74
C THR A 167 -17.25 31.76 -35.01
N TRP A 168 -17.85 32.96 -35.06
CA TRP A 168 -19.29 33.14 -35.29
C TRP A 168 -19.61 33.41 -36.77
N GLU A 169 -20.54 32.63 -37.32
CA GLU A 169 -21.13 32.93 -38.63
C GLU A 169 -22.17 34.05 -38.49
N ARG A 170 -22.16 35.01 -39.41
CA ARG A 170 -23.06 36.18 -39.39
C ARG A 170 -24.53 35.72 -39.43
N GLY A 171 -25.31 36.06 -38.40
CA GLY A 171 -26.74 35.76 -38.30
C GLY A 171 -27.13 34.47 -37.54
N LYS A 172 -26.19 33.73 -36.95
CA LYS A 172 -26.48 32.57 -36.09
C LYS A 172 -26.09 32.84 -34.63
N TRP A 173 -26.88 32.36 -33.68
CA TRP A 173 -26.61 32.48 -32.23
C TRP A 173 -25.68 31.38 -31.68
N VAL A 174 -25.38 30.35 -32.47
CA VAL A 174 -24.53 29.22 -32.06
C VAL A 174 -23.39 29.07 -33.06
N PRO A 175 -22.14 28.80 -32.61
CA PRO A 175 -21.02 28.52 -33.50
C PRO A 175 -21.32 27.36 -34.44
N SER A 176 -20.80 27.44 -35.67
CA SER A 176 -20.95 26.39 -36.67
C SER A 176 -20.19 25.13 -36.23
N VAL A 177 -20.93 24.05 -35.95
CA VAL A 177 -20.41 22.75 -35.49
C VAL A 177 -20.75 21.68 -36.51
N ASP A 178 -19.82 20.75 -36.71
CA ASP A 178 -20.06 19.57 -37.54
C ASP A 178 -21.12 18.67 -36.88
N LYS A 179 -22.20 18.38 -37.62
CA LYS A 179 -23.33 17.57 -37.12
C LYS A 179 -22.90 16.15 -36.73
N GLU A 180 -21.94 15.55 -37.43
CA GLU A 180 -21.45 14.21 -37.11
C GLU A 180 -20.65 14.22 -35.81
N LEU A 181 -19.76 15.20 -35.66
CA LEU A 181 -18.93 15.36 -34.47
C LEU A 181 -19.77 15.75 -33.24
N GLY A 182 -20.79 16.59 -33.43
CA GLY A 182 -21.77 16.93 -32.40
C GLY A 182 -22.62 15.73 -31.97
N GLY A 183 -23.06 14.89 -32.92
CA GLY A 183 -23.74 13.63 -32.61
C GLY A 183 -22.88 12.66 -31.82
N LEU A 184 -21.60 12.53 -32.17
CA LEU A 184 -20.64 11.71 -31.44
C LEU A 184 -20.37 12.26 -30.03
N ALA A 185 -20.21 13.58 -29.88
CA ALA A 185 -20.08 14.22 -28.58
C ALA A 185 -21.31 13.98 -27.70
N TRP A 186 -22.51 14.04 -28.27
CA TRP A 186 -23.75 13.72 -27.57
C TRP A 186 -23.80 12.27 -27.08
N SER A 187 -23.39 11.30 -27.92
CA SER A 187 -23.29 9.90 -27.50
C SER A 187 -22.30 9.71 -26.34
N PHE A 188 -21.11 10.34 -26.41
CA PHE A 188 -20.15 10.28 -25.31
C PHE A 188 -20.63 11.00 -24.05
N PHE A 189 -21.41 12.07 -24.19
CA PHE A 189 -22.02 12.78 -23.07
C PHE A 189 -23.00 11.89 -22.31
N GLN A 190 -23.90 11.20 -23.02
CA GLN A 190 -24.83 10.24 -22.42
C GLN A 190 -24.09 9.10 -21.73
N GLN A 191 -23.02 8.57 -22.33
CA GLN A 191 -22.18 7.54 -21.72
C GLN A 191 -21.44 8.05 -20.48
N GLY A 192 -20.98 9.29 -20.50
CA GLY A 192 -20.31 9.94 -19.36
C GLY A 192 -21.23 10.05 -18.15
N TRP A 193 -22.47 10.50 -18.37
CA TRP A 193 -23.46 10.65 -17.29
C TRP A 193 -23.86 9.30 -16.69
N LEU A 194 -24.10 8.29 -17.54
CA LEU A 194 -24.39 6.93 -17.08
C LEU A 194 -23.23 6.36 -16.24
N LYS A 195 -21.99 6.59 -16.69
CA LYS A 195 -20.80 6.15 -15.97
C LYS A 195 -20.68 6.84 -14.61
N GLU A 196 -20.88 8.15 -14.55
CA GLU A 196 -20.84 8.94 -13.32
C GLU A 196 -21.91 8.48 -12.32
N ALA A 197 -23.14 8.24 -12.78
CA ALA A 197 -24.19 7.71 -11.93
C ALA A 197 -23.86 6.30 -11.40
N LEU A 198 -23.16 5.47 -12.18
CA LEU A 198 -22.72 4.13 -11.78
C LEU A 198 -21.53 4.13 -10.81
N THR A 199 -20.66 5.14 -10.88
CA THR A 199 -19.41 5.19 -10.09
C THR A 199 -19.50 6.11 -8.87
N GLU A 200 -20.16 7.26 -9.01
CA GLU A 200 -20.29 8.28 -7.96
C GLU A 200 -21.74 8.35 -7.41
N GLY A 201 -22.64 7.50 -7.90
CA GLY A 201 -24.05 7.38 -7.47
C GLY A 201 -24.22 7.31 -5.96
N GLU A 202 -23.32 6.58 -5.29
CA GLU A 202 -23.30 6.49 -3.83
C GLU A 202 -23.10 7.84 -3.14
N PHE A 203 -22.22 8.69 -3.67
CA PHE A 203 -21.96 10.01 -3.10
C PHE A 203 -23.12 10.96 -3.33
N TYR A 204 -23.79 10.88 -4.48
CA TYR A 204 -25.01 11.63 -4.69
C TYR A 204 -26.10 11.23 -3.70
N LEU A 205 -26.29 9.92 -3.46
CA LEU A 205 -27.27 9.44 -2.49
C LEU A 205 -26.95 9.93 -1.07
N MET A 206 -25.68 9.85 -0.64
CA MET A 206 -25.25 10.29 0.69
C MET A 206 -25.33 11.81 0.90
N ASN A 207 -25.25 12.61 -0.17
CA ASN A 207 -25.28 14.08 -0.08
C ASN A 207 -26.66 14.69 -0.30
N PHE A 208 -27.50 14.10 -1.16
CA PHE A 208 -28.85 14.61 -1.44
C PHE A 208 -29.91 14.07 -0.49
N PHE A 209 -29.70 12.89 0.11
CA PHE A 209 -30.60 12.32 1.11
C PHE A 209 -29.89 12.24 2.46
N PRO A 210 -30.54 12.63 3.57
CA PRO A 210 -29.95 12.57 4.92
C PRO A 210 -29.95 11.13 5.47
N LEU A 211 -29.31 10.21 4.75
CA LEU A 211 -29.27 8.78 5.05
C LEU A 211 -28.24 8.43 6.14
N ILE A 212 -27.15 9.21 6.23
CA ILE A 212 -26.04 9.01 7.19
C ILE A 212 -25.45 10.36 7.64
N SER A 213 -24.89 10.42 8.86
CA SER A 213 -24.33 11.65 9.43
C SER A 213 -23.03 12.08 8.72
N LEU A 214 -22.67 13.36 8.80
CA LEU A 214 -21.46 13.92 8.17
C LEU A 214 -20.16 13.23 8.65
N ALA A 215 -20.12 12.80 9.92
CA ALA A 215 -19.01 12.05 10.48
C ALA A 215 -18.91 10.63 9.88
N GLN A 216 -20.07 9.95 9.72
CA GLN A 216 -20.14 8.63 9.09
C GLN A 216 -19.75 8.69 7.61
N GLN A 217 -20.12 9.76 6.89
CA GLN A 217 -19.70 10.00 5.51
C GLN A 217 -18.17 10.14 5.38
N GLY A 218 -17.53 10.85 6.33
CA GLY A 218 -16.08 11.00 6.37
C GLY A 218 -15.36 9.67 6.60
N VAL A 219 -15.79 8.88 7.59
CA VAL A 219 -15.22 7.55 7.85
C VAL A 219 -15.41 6.63 6.65
N TYR A 220 -16.62 6.58 6.08
CA TYR A 220 -16.91 5.78 4.90
C TYR A 220 -16.00 6.12 3.72
N GLN A 221 -15.80 7.41 3.44
CA GLN A 221 -14.94 7.89 2.34
C GLN A 221 -13.48 7.54 2.54
N VAL A 222 -12.97 7.66 3.77
CA VAL A 222 -11.59 7.28 4.08
C VAL A 222 -11.40 5.77 3.87
N VAL A 223 -12.32 4.96 4.39
CA VAL A 223 -12.28 3.50 4.23
C VAL A 223 -12.42 3.08 2.76
N ASN A 224 -13.37 3.66 2.02
CA ASN A 224 -13.58 3.33 0.61
C ASN A 224 -12.35 3.73 -0.24
N ASN A 225 -11.79 4.92 -0.04
CA ASN A 225 -10.64 5.39 -0.82
C ASN A 225 -9.35 4.63 -0.49
N LEU A 226 -9.07 4.33 0.79
CA LEU A 226 -7.88 3.57 1.20
C LEU A 226 -8.03 2.08 0.87
N GLY A 227 -9.17 1.49 1.23
CA GLY A 227 -9.46 0.07 1.01
C GLY A 227 -9.52 -0.30 -0.47
N SER A 228 -10.03 0.60 -1.32
CA SER A 228 -10.04 0.37 -2.77
C SER A 228 -8.73 0.74 -3.47
N LEU A 229 -7.80 1.48 -2.86
CA LEU A 229 -6.55 1.93 -3.50
C LEU A 229 -5.68 0.73 -3.92
N ALA A 230 -5.44 -0.21 -3.01
CA ALA A 230 -4.63 -1.40 -3.31
C ALA A 230 -5.25 -2.24 -4.43
N ALA A 231 -6.57 -2.44 -4.38
CA ALA A 231 -7.32 -3.13 -5.43
C ALA A 231 -7.26 -2.37 -6.77
N ARG A 232 -7.40 -1.03 -6.76
CA ARG A 232 -7.33 -0.18 -7.95
C ARG A 232 -5.94 -0.17 -8.56
N LEU A 233 -4.87 -0.16 -7.77
CA LEU A 233 -3.50 -0.15 -8.28
C LEU A 233 -3.15 -1.45 -9.00
N VAL A 234 -3.57 -2.60 -8.46
CA VAL A 234 -3.25 -3.92 -9.02
C VAL A 234 -4.21 -4.31 -10.15
N PHE A 235 -5.53 -4.23 -9.92
CA PHE A 235 -6.50 -4.75 -10.88
C PHE A 235 -6.73 -3.83 -12.08
N ARG A 236 -6.56 -2.50 -11.93
CA ARG A 236 -6.72 -1.57 -13.07
C ARG A 236 -5.64 -1.77 -14.12
N SER A 237 -4.40 -2.06 -13.70
CA SER A 237 -3.33 -2.40 -14.64
C SER A 237 -3.59 -3.72 -15.37
N ILE A 238 -4.09 -4.73 -14.63
CA ILE A 238 -4.45 -6.03 -15.20
C ILE A 238 -5.60 -5.89 -16.20
N GLU A 239 -6.65 -5.13 -15.86
CA GLU A 239 -7.79 -4.83 -16.72
C GLU A 239 -7.36 -4.15 -18.02
N ALA A 240 -6.52 -3.12 -17.94
CA ALA A 240 -6.02 -2.40 -19.12
C ALA A 240 -5.17 -3.30 -20.04
N ALA A 241 -4.33 -4.16 -19.45
CA ALA A 241 -3.52 -5.12 -20.19
C ALA A 241 -4.39 -6.20 -20.87
N ALA A 242 -5.35 -6.77 -20.13
CA ALA A 242 -6.27 -7.78 -20.64
C ALA A 242 -7.16 -7.22 -21.76
N TYR A 243 -7.69 -6.00 -21.61
CA TYR A 243 -8.47 -5.33 -22.64
C TYR A 243 -7.67 -5.20 -23.94
N LYS A 244 -6.43 -4.73 -23.87
CA LYS A 244 -5.55 -4.58 -25.03
C LYS A 244 -5.28 -5.93 -25.70
N TYR A 245 -5.04 -6.98 -24.91
CA TYR A 245 -4.81 -8.34 -25.40
C TYR A 245 -6.05 -8.88 -26.15
N PHE A 246 -7.24 -8.84 -25.52
CA PHE A 246 -8.47 -9.32 -26.17
C PHE A 246 -8.85 -8.51 -27.40
N ALA A 247 -8.64 -7.19 -27.39
CA ALA A 247 -8.94 -6.33 -28.54
C ALA A 247 -8.06 -6.62 -29.76
N GLN A 248 -6.86 -7.15 -29.56
CA GLN A 248 -5.94 -7.53 -30.64
C GLN A 248 -6.18 -8.95 -31.15
N MET A 249 -6.65 -9.86 -30.30
CA MET A 249 -6.77 -11.29 -30.61
C MET A 249 -8.19 -11.72 -31.03
N VAL A 250 -9.23 -10.93 -30.75
CA VAL A 250 -10.63 -11.27 -31.02
C VAL A 250 -11.25 -10.31 -32.03
N GLU A 251 -11.73 -10.84 -33.16
CA GLU A 251 -12.46 -10.06 -34.16
C GLU A 251 -13.91 -9.79 -33.69
N ARG A 252 -14.35 -8.53 -33.78
CA ARG A 252 -15.70 -8.14 -33.35
C ARG A 252 -16.77 -8.60 -34.35
N GLY A 253 -17.89 -9.10 -33.83
CA GLY A 253 -19.08 -9.42 -34.65
C GLY A 253 -19.09 -10.82 -35.28
N LYS A 254 -18.04 -11.63 -35.09
CA LYS A 254 -17.99 -13.03 -35.52
C LYS A 254 -18.18 -13.98 -34.34
N PRO A 255 -18.97 -15.07 -34.47
CA PRO A 255 -19.11 -16.09 -33.42
C PRO A 255 -17.80 -16.88 -33.24
N VAL A 256 -17.57 -17.43 -32.05
CA VAL A 256 -16.32 -18.15 -31.69
C VAL A 256 -16.01 -19.32 -32.62
N ALA A 257 -17.03 -19.97 -33.18
CA ALA A 257 -16.89 -21.08 -34.12
C ALA A 257 -16.29 -20.66 -35.49
N GLU A 258 -16.38 -19.38 -35.86
CA GLU A 258 -15.89 -18.82 -37.12
C GLU A 258 -14.55 -18.08 -36.97
N GLN A 259 -13.97 -18.06 -35.76
CA GLN A 259 -12.67 -17.44 -35.48
C GLN A 259 -11.52 -18.42 -35.72
N ASP A 260 -10.31 -17.89 -35.91
CA ASP A 260 -9.12 -18.74 -36.08
C ASP A 260 -8.91 -19.65 -34.86
N LEU A 261 -8.78 -20.95 -35.11
CA LEU A 261 -8.77 -21.98 -34.08
C LEU A 261 -7.56 -21.83 -33.14
N LYS A 262 -6.41 -21.40 -33.66
CA LYS A 262 -5.18 -21.19 -32.86
C LYS A 262 -5.29 -19.95 -31.99
N CYS A 263 -5.69 -18.82 -32.57
CA CYS A 263 -5.89 -17.58 -31.83
C CYS A 263 -6.95 -17.74 -30.72
N THR A 264 -8.05 -18.43 -31.02
CA THR A 264 -9.14 -18.70 -30.08
C THR A 264 -8.66 -19.56 -28.90
N ALA A 265 -7.86 -20.59 -29.14
CA ALA A 265 -7.32 -21.45 -28.08
C ALA A 265 -6.40 -20.68 -27.12
N GLU A 266 -5.56 -19.77 -27.63
CA GLU A 266 -4.69 -18.92 -26.80
C GLU A 266 -5.47 -17.89 -25.99
N VAL A 267 -6.50 -17.28 -26.58
CA VAL A 267 -7.41 -16.34 -25.90
C VAL A 267 -8.17 -17.03 -24.77
N VAL A 268 -8.74 -18.20 -25.03
CA VAL A 268 -9.45 -18.99 -24.02
C VAL A 268 -8.52 -19.38 -22.89
N LYS A 269 -7.30 -19.86 -23.21
CA LYS A 269 -6.30 -20.23 -22.20
C LYS A 269 -5.88 -19.04 -21.34
N PHE A 270 -5.67 -17.87 -21.94
CA PHE A 270 -5.38 -16.64 -21.20
C PHE A 270 -6.55 -16.24 -20.29
N LEU A 271 -7.79 -16.27 -20.79
CA LEU A 271 -8.99 -15.96 -20.02
C LEU A 271 -9.18 -16.91 -18.84
N CYS A 272 -9.01 -18.22 -19.03
CA CYS A 272 -9.07 -19.23 -17.97
C CYS A 272 -8.02 -18.97 -16.88
N THR A 273 -6.78 -18.70 -17.30
CA THR A 273 -5.66 -18.43 -16.37
C THR A 273 -5.92 -17.15 -15.57
N LEU A 274 -6.39 -16.10 -16.24
CA LEU A 274 -6.72 -14.82 -15.62
C LEU A 274 -7.86 -14.98 -14.60
N LEU A 275 -8.97 -15.61 -14.98
CA LEU A 275 -10.11 -15.85 -14.08
C LEU A 275 -9.70 -16.67 -12.85
N HIS A 276 -8.97 -17.76 -13.05
CA HIS A 276 -8.53 -18.63 -11.97
C HIS A 276 -7.59 -17.89 -11.00
N SER A 277 -6.64 -17.11 -11.52
CA SER A 277 -5.73 -16.31 -10.69
C SER A 277 -6.46 -15.24 -9.86
N LEU A 278 -7.47 -14.58 -10.44
CA LEU A 278 -8.26 -13.55 -9.76
C LEU A 278 -9.13 -14.15 -8.64
N VAL A 279 -9.69 -15.34 -8.82
CA VAL A 279 -10.43 -16.05 -7.78
C VAL A 279 -9.51 -16.41 -6.61
N LEU A 280 -8.31 -16.93 -6.87
CA LEU A 280 -7.35 -17.27 -5.83
C LEU A 280 -6.91 -16.05 -5.02
N VAL A 281 -6.61 -14.93 -5.68
CA VAL A 281 -6.28 -13.67 -5.00
C VAL A 281 -7.47 -13.16 -4.18
N SER A 282 -8.69 -13.26 -4.71
CA SER A 282 -9.91 -12.85 -4.00
C SER A 282 -10.18 -13.69 -2.75
N LEU A 283 -9.90 -15.01 -2.79
CA LEU A 283 -10.02 -15.88 -1.63
C LEU A 283 -9.03 -15.51 -0.52
N ILE A 284 -7.80 -15.12 -0.86
CA ILE A 284 -6.84 -14.59 0.13
C ILE A 284 -7.40 -13.30 0.76
N ILE A 285 -7.90 -12.38 -0.04
CA ILE A 285 -8.44 -11.11 0.47
C ILE A 285 -9.65 -11.35 1.40
N VAL A 286 -10.56 -12.26 1.05
CA VAL A 286 -11.74 -12.55 1.89
C VAL A 286 -11.35 -13.24 3.20
N THR A 287 -10.38 -14.15 3.16
CA THR A 287 -9.98 -14.92 4.35
C THR A 287 -9.23 -14.08 5.38
N PHE A 288 -8.32 -13.20 4.96
CA PHE A 288 -7.54 -12.37 5.88
C PHE A 288 -8.14 -10.97 6.07
N GLY A 289 -8.93 -10.47 5.11
CA GLY A 289 -9.40 -9.09 5.10
C GLY A 289 -10.32 -8.73 6.27
N TRP A 290 -11.16 -9.65 6.72
CA TRP A 290 -12.02 -9.42 7.90
C TRP A 290 -11.18 -9.22 9.17
N SER A 291 -10.36 -10.21 9.50
CA SER A 291 -9.65 -10.27 10.79
C SER A 291 -8.56 -9.23 10.98
N TYR A 292 -7.97 -8.74 9.89
CA TYR A 292 -6.91 -7.74 9.94
C TYR A 292 -7.41 -6.32 9.57
N SER A 293 -8.71 -6.14 9.34
CA SER A 293 -9.29 -4.83 9.01
C SER A 293 -9.16 -3.83 10.16
N SER A 294 -9.37 -4.30 11.40
CA SER A 294 -9.24 -3.52 12.64
C SER A 294 -7.79 -3.06 12.86
N LEU A 295 -6.83 -3.96 12.71
CA LEU A 295 -5.41 -3.65 12.76
C LEU A 295 -4.96 -2.70 11.65
N ALA A 296 -5.44 -2.91 10.42
CA ALA A 296 -5.16 -2.00 9.31
C ALA A 296 -5.68 -0.58 9.64
N LEU A 297 -6.89 -0.47 10.16
CA LEU A 297 -7.46 0.82 10.57
C LEU A 297 -6.72 1.46 11.74
N GLN A 298 -6.18 0.67 12.68
CA GLN A 298 -5.35 1.19 13.79
C GLN A 298 -3.98 1.67 13.31
N LEU A 299 -3.30 0.88 12.46
CA LEU A 299 -2.00 1.23 11.88
C LEU A 299 -2.05 2.51 11.04
N TYR A 300 -3.18 2.76 10.36
CA TYR A 300 -3.40 3.99 9.59
C TYR A 300 -4.12 5.10 10.38
N GLY A 301 -4.79 4.77 11.49
CA GLY A 301 -5.63 5.69 12.28
C GLY A 301 -4.91 6.41 13.42
N GLU A 302 -3.89 5.80 14.01
CA GLU A 302 -3.13 6.42 15.11
C GLU A 302 -2.32 7.64 14.65
N ALA A 303 -1.81 7.63 13.42
CA ALA A 303 -1.16 8.81 12.82
C ALA A 303 -2.12 9.99 12.57
N TYR A 304 -3.45 9.76 12.58
CA TYR A 304 -4.47 10.78 12.35
C TYR A 304 -5.16 11.25 13.64
N THR A 305 -5.34 10.37 14.64
CA THR A 305 -5.85 10.76 15.95
C THR A 305 -4.84 11.58 16.75
N PHE A 306 -3.54 11.33 16.61
CA PHE A 306 -2.50 12.20 17.18
C PHE A 306 -2.31 13.52 16.42
N ALA A 307 -2.69 13.59 15.15
CA ALA A 307 -2.61 14.81 14.35
C ALA A 307 -3.82 15.77 14.52
N SER A 308 -4.81 15.40 15.36
CA SER A 308 -6.09 16.15 15.47
C SER A 308 -6.54 16.48 16.90
N MET A 309 -5.72 16.28 17.93
CA MET A 309 -6.03 16.66 19.32
C MET A 309 -5.14 17.82 19.82
N ASP A 310 -5.73 18.77 20.54
CA ASP A 310 -5.04 19.90 21.20
C ASP A 310 -5.16 19.82 22.74
N ASP A 311 -4.15 20.30 23.46
CA ASP A 311 -3.75 19.89 24.82
C ASP A 311 -4.73 20.25 25.96
N SER A 312 -5.71 21.13 25.72
CA SER A 312 -6.70 21.51 26.74
C SER A 312 -7.98 20.64 26.74
N GLN A 313 -8.07 19.67 25.82
CA GLN A 313 -9.23 18.78 25.65
C GLN A 313 -9.03 17.36 26.23
N LEU A 314 -7.77 16.96 26.48
CA LEU A 314 -7.42 15.63 26.98
C LEU A 314 -7.83 15.39 28.46
N HIS A 315 -7.78 16.42 29.31
CA HIS A 315 -8.14 16.30 30.74
C HIS A 315 -9.65 16.43 31.04
N ARG A 316 -10.47 16.80 30.06
CA ARG A 316 -11.94 16.82 30.19
C ARG A 316 -12.55 15.49 29.74
N PHE A 317 -11.89 14.78 28.83
CA PHE A 317 -12.26 13.46 28.31
C PHE A 317 -12.09 12.33 29.34
N ASN A 318 -10.98 12.31 30.10
CA ASN A 318 -10.73 11.26 31.11
C ASN A 318 -11.71 11.26 32.31
N ARG A 319 -12.48 12.34 32.52
CA ARG A 319 -13.53 12.40 33.56
C ARG A 319 -14.89 11.87 33.12
N PHE A 320 -15.14 11.81 31.82
CA PHE A 320 -16.40 11.30 31.26
C PHE A 320 -16.39 9.79 31.00
N LEU A 321 -15.23 9.14 31.02
CA LEU A 321 -15.08 7.70 30.76
C LEU A 321 -15.68 6.81 31.86
N VAL A 322 -15.81 7.32 33.09
CA VAL A 322 -16.49 6.62 34.21
C VAL A 322 -18.01 6.57 33.99
N PHE A 323 -18.58 7.54 33.28
CA PHE A 323 -20.02 7.60 32.95
C PHE A 323 -20.39 6.62 31.81
N PHE A 324 -19.47 6.35 30.87
CA PHE A 324 -19.72 5.46 29.72
C PHE A 324 -19.87 3.97 30.07
N SER A 325 -19.39 3.52 31.23
CA SER A 325 -19.56 2.11 31.67
C SER A 325 -21.02 1.75 31.97
N ILE A 326 -21.88 2.73 32.29
CA ILE A 326 -23.31 2.51 32.57
C ILE A 326 -24.14 2.58 31.26
N THR A 327 -23.69 3.36 30.28
CA THR A 327 -24.37 3.51 28.98
C THR A 327 -24.11 2.33 28.03
N TYR A 328 -22.99 1.61 28.15
CA TYR A 328 -22.65 0.46 27.30
C TYR A 328 -23.71 -0.65 27.36
N VAL A 329 -24.21 -0.98 28.56
CA VAL A 329 -25.26 -2.01 28.75
C VAL A 329 -26.60 -1.57 28.15
N GLY A 330 -26.90 -0.27 28.15
CA GLY A 330 -28.10 0.29 27.48
C GLY A 330 -27.95 0.36 25.94
N SER A 331 -26.75 0.65 25.45
CA SER A 331 -26.47 0.73 24.00
C SER A 331 -26.50 -0.63 23.31
N ALA A 332 -26.15 -1.71 24.02
CA ALA A 332 -26.22 -3.08 23.53
C ALA A 332 -27.65 -3.60 23.31
N MET A 333 -28.67 -3.02 23.96
CA MET A 333 -30.07 -3.39 23.76
C MET A 333 -30.75 -2.60 22.61
N ILE A 334 -30.21 -1.43 22.24
CA ILE A 334 -30.76 -0.53 21.20
C ILE A 334 -30.05 -0.72 19.85
N LEU A 335 -28.75 -1.06 19.81
CA LEU A 335 -27.98 -1.26 18.57
C LEU A 335 -28.51 -2.43 17.70
N THR A 336 -29.33 -3.30 18.26
CA THR A 336 -29.78 -4.54 17.61
C THR A 336 -31.00 -4.34 16.68
N GLN A 337 -31.50 -3.11 16.51
CA GLN A 337 -32.60 -2.85 15.57
C GLN A 337 -32.27 -1.73 14.55
N VAL A 338 -31.62 -2.17 13.44
CA VAL A 338 -31.84 -1.72 12.04
C VAL A 338 -30.93 -0.61 11.42
N PHE A 339 -29.62 -0.89 11.42
CA PHE A 339 -28.60 -0.79 10.33
C PHE A 339 -28.44 0.43 9.39
N GLY A 340 -27.70 1.45 9.82
CA GLY A 340 -27.22 2.58 8.97
C GLY A 340 -26.17 2.25 7.87
N ALA A 341 -24.96 2.86 7.92
CA ALA A 341 -23.96 2.92 6.83
C ALA A 341 -23.56 1.58 6.13
N LEU A 342 -23.84 0.43 6.75
CA LEU A 342 -23.65 -0.91 6.17
C LEU A 342 -24.53 -1.14 4.94
N GLY A 343 -25.71 -0.50 4.84
CA GLY A 343 -26.60 -0.60 3.68
C GLY A 343 -26.00 -0.12 2.36
N PHE A 344 -25.15 0.92 2.39
CA PHE A 344 -24.45 1.40 1.20
C PHE A 344 -23.38 0.43 0.70
N ILE A 345 -22.68 -0.24 1.62
CA ILE A 345 -21.71 -1.29 1.28
C ILE A 345 -22.41 -2.44 0.58
N PHE A 346 -23.55 -2.90 1.12
CA PHE A 346 -24.33 -3.97 0.49
C PHE A 346 -24.89 -3.58 -0.88
N ALA A 347 -25.35 -2.34 -1.06
CA ALA A 347 -25.81 -1.84 -2.36
C ALA A 347 -24.70 -1.86 -3.43
N ASN A 348 -23.47 -1.48 -3.07
CA ASN A 348 -22.32 -1.56 -3.98
C ASN A 348 -21.89 -3.00 -4.27
N CYS A 349 -21.92 -3.87 -3.27
CA CYS A 349 -21.68 -5.30 -3.47
C CYS A 349 -22.71 -5.89 -4.44
N LEU A 350 -23.99 -5.50 -4.33
CA LEU A 350 -25.06 -5.94 -5.23
C LEU A 350 -24.83 -5.43 -6.66
N ASN A 351 -24.51 -4.15 -6.85
CA ASN A 351 -24.21 -3.58 -8.16
C ASN A 351 -23.02 -4.31 -8.84
N MET A 352 -21.94 -4.55 -8.10
CA MET A 352 -20.78 -5.29 -8.62
C MET A 352 -21.12 -6.75 -8.92
N SER A 353 -21.94 -7.39 -8.08
CA SER A 353 -22.40 -8.77 -8.28
C SER A 353 -23.26 -8.90 -9.54
N LEU A 354 -24.15 -7.94 -9.80
CA LEU A 354 -24.95 -7.89 -11.03
C LEU A 354 -24.08 -7.71 -12.28
N ARG A 355 -23.03 -6.87 -12.19
CA ARG A 355 -22.08 -6.68 -13.28
C ARG A 355 -21.24 -7.94 -13.56
N ILE A 356 -20.83 -8.64 -12.51
CA ILE A 356 -20.16 -9.94 -12.63
C ILE A 356 -21.12 -10.96 -13.26
N ALA A 357 -22.36 -11.06 -12.77
CA ALA A 357 -23.37 -11.98 -13.30
C ALA A 357 -23.66 -11.73 -14.79
N TYR A 358 -23.78 -10.47 -15.20
CA TYR A 358 -23.93 -10.11 -16.62
C TYR A 358 -22.71 -10.55 -17.44
N SER A 359 -21.49 -10.32 -16.94
CA SER A 359 -20.25 -10.72 -17.62
C SER A 359 -20.11 -12.24 -17.73
N LEU A 360 -20.47 -12.99 -16.68
CA LEU A 360 -20.48 -14.45 -16.67
C LEU A 360 -21.53 -15.01 -17.63
N ARG A 361 -22.73 -14.42 -17.67
CA ARG A 361 -23.77 -14.77 -18.64
C ARG A 361 -23.32 -14.53 -20.06
N PHE A 362 -22.66 -13.40 -20.33
CA PHE A 362 -22.11 -13.08 -21.64
C PHE A 362 -21.03 -14.08 -22.08
N ILE A 363 -20.09 -14.43 -21.20
CA ILE A 363 -19.08 -15.46 -21.47
C ILE A 363 -19.76 -16.81 -21.72
N HIS A 364 -20.74 -17.19 -20.90
CA HIS A 364 -21.46 -18.45 -21.09
C HIS A 364 -22.13 -18.51 -22.46
N THR A 365 -22.94 -17.51 -22.80
CA THR A 365 -23.64 -17.43 -24.09
C THR A 365 -22.67 -17.48 -25.28
N GLN A 366 -21.49 -16.87 -25.15
CA GLN A 366 -20.53 -16.84 -26.25
C GLN A 366 -19.77 -18.15 -26.47
N TYR A 367 -19.63 -18.98 -25.44
CA TYR A 367 -18.94 -20.27 -25.50
C TYR A 367 -19.89 -21.49 -25.45
N GLN A 368 -21.21 -21.29 -25.34
CA GLN A 368 -22.23 -22.35 -25.26
C GLN A 368 -22.18 -23.36 -26.42
N ASN A 369 -21.81 -22.92 -27.62
CA ASN A 369 -21.74 -23.75 -28.83
C ASN A 369 -20.29 -24.13 -29.22
N SER A 370 -19.32 -23.89 -28.34
CA SER A 370 -17.90 -24.17 -28.57
C SER A 370 -17.43 -25.35 -27.71
N CYS A 371 -16.37 -26.05 -28.14
CA CYS A 371 -15.76 -27.13 -27.35
C CYS A 371 -15.05 -26.67 -26.06
N HIS A 372 -15.04 -25.36 -25.78
CA HIS A 372 -14.29 -24.74 -24.69
C HIS A 372 -15.24 -24.15 -23.64
N ASN A 373 -15.07 -24.50 -22.36
CA ASN A 373 -15.84 -23.93 -21.24
C ASN A 373 -14.91 -23.17 -20.28
N PRO A 374 -14.68 -21.87 -20.48
CA PRO A 374 -13.77 -21.09 -19.62
C PRO A 374 -14.28 -20.92 -18.19
N LEU A 375 -15.60 -20.99 -17.96
CA LEU A 375 -16.23 -20.79 -16.65
C LEU A 375 -15.94 -21.93 -15.68
N ALA A 376 -15.60 -23.12 -16.17
CA ALA A 376 -15.14 -24.22 -15.32
C ALA A 376 -13.89 -23.85 -14.51
N SER A 377 -13.09 -22.89 -14.99
CA SER A 377 -11.87 -22.41 -14.31
C SER A 377 -12.15 -21.58 -13.05
N LEU A 378 -13.41 -21.16 -12.81
CA LEU A 378 -13.82 -20.49 -11.57
C LEU A 378 -13.94 -21.46 -10.39
N LEU A 379 -14.04 -22.76 -10.65
CA LEU A 379 -14.12 -23.79 -9.62
C LEU A 379 -12.72 -24.12 -9.10
N VAL A 380 -12.48 -23.79 -7.83
CA VAL A 380 -11.25 -24.14 -7.10
C VAL A 380 -11.38 -25.55 -6.53
N GLN A 381 -10.28 -26.28 -6.38
CA GLN A 381 -10.31 -27.62 -5.81
C GLN A 381 -10.88 -27.62 -4.39
N PRO A 382 -11.78 -28.56 -4.03
CA PRO A 382 -12.40 -28.62 -2.70
C PRO A 382 -11.38 -28.68 -1.56
N ARG A 383 -10.22 -29.31 -1.79
CA ARG A 383 -9.13 -29.40 -0.81
C ARG A 383 -8.55 -28.03 -0.45
N LEU A 384 -8.35 -27.16 -1.44
CA LEU A 384 -7.84 -25.82 -1.21
C LEU A 384 -8.89 -24.92 -0.54
N LEU A 385 -10.17 -25.09 -0.88
CA LEU A 385 -11.27 -24.41 -0.20
C LEU A 385 -11.34 -24.75 1.30
N LEU A 386 -11.09 -26.01 1.67
CA LEU A 386 -10.99 -26.42 3.08
C LEU A 386 -9.82 -25.73 3.80
N VAL A 387 -8.68 -25.56 3.14
CA VAL A 387 -7.53 -24.82 3.70
C VAL A 387 -7.88 -23.35 3.93
N PHE A 388 -8.54 -22.69 2.98
CA PHE A 388 -9.02 -21.31 3.15
C PHE A 388 -10.06 -21.18 4.27
N LEU A 389 -11.00 -22.12 4.38
CA LEU A 389 -11.98 -22.13 5.45
C LEU A 389 -11.32 -22.29 6.83
N ALA A 390 -10.38 -23.22 6.95
CA ALA A 390 -9.61 -23.40 8.18
C ALA A 390 -8.81 -22.14 8.54
N ALA A 391 -8.14 -21.52 7.56
CA ALA A 391 -7.41 -20.27 7.76
C ALA A 391 -8.31 -19.12 8.22
N TRP A 392 -9.52 -18.99 7.65
CA TRP A 392 -10.50 -17.99 8.08
C TRP A 392 -10.97 -18.21 9.52
N ILE A 393 -11.27 -19.46 9.90
CA ILE A 393 -11.66 -19.80 11.27
C ILE A 393 -10.53 -19.44 12.26
N ILE A 394 -9.28 -19.81 11.94
CA ILE A 394 -8.12 -19.54 12.81
C ILE A 394 -7.89 -18.04 12.98
N THR A 395 -7.91 -17.29 11.87
CA THR A 395 -7.65 -15.83 11.91
C THR A 395 -8.78 -15.06 12.58
N SER A 396 -10.05 -15.46 12.38
CA SER A 396 -11.22 -14.88 13.04
C SER A 396 -11.24 -15.18 14.55
N SER A 397 -10.88 -16.41 14.94
CA SER A 397 -10.74 -16.77 16.36
C SER A 397 -9.57 -16.02 17.01
N SER A 398 -8.47 -15.81 16.27
CA SER A 398 -7.32 -15.03 16.74
C SER A 398 -7.66 -13.56 16.96
N GLU A 399 -8.51 -12.95 16.10
CA GLU A 399 -8.97 -11.57 16.29
C GLU A 399 -9.80 -11.43 17.58
N SER A 400 -10.71 -12.37 17.85
CA SER A 400 -11.59 -12.26 19.02
C SER A 400 -10.90 -12.59 20.35
N ILE A 401 -9.92 -13.51 20.35
CA ILE A 401 -9.30 -14.03 21.59
C ILE A 401 -7.90 -13.43 21.83
N VAL A 402 -7.05 -13.40 20.80
CA VAL A 402 -5.62 -13.10 20.93
C VAL A 402 -5.32 -11.62 20.74
N HIS A 403 -6.00 -10.95 19.81
CA HIS A 403 -5.78 -9.51 19.55
C HIS A 403 -5.95 -8.64 20.81
N PRO A 404 -6.96 -8.82 21.68
CA PRO A 404 -7.10 -8.00 22.88
C PRO A 404 -5.96 -8.17 23.89
N GLN A 405 -5.23 -9.30 23.83
CA GLN A 405 -4.15 -9.64 24.76
C GLN A 405 -2.76 -9.29 24.18
N SER A 406 -2.55 -9.51 22.88
CA SER A 406 -1.28 -9.23 22.20
C SER A 406 -1.48 -9.06 20.69
N THR A 407 -1.29 -7.83 20.20
CA THR A 407 -1.31 -7.52 18.76
C THR A 407 -0.22 -8.29 17.99
N VAL A 408 0.96 -8.46 18.60
CA VAL A 408 2.08 -9.21 18.00
C VAL A 408 1.73 -10.70 17.85
N GLY A 409 1.01 -11.26 18.83
CA GLY A 409 0.52 -12.64 18.77
C GLY A 409 -0.47 -12.84 17.62
N HIS A 410 -1.41 -11.91 17.44
CA HIS A 410 -2.36 -11.95 16.34
C HIS A 410 -1.67 -11.87 14.96
N ILE A 411 -0.74 -10.93 14.78
CA ILE A 411 0.05 -10.80 13.54
C ILE A 411 0.84 -12.08 13.23
N SER A 412 1.44 -12.70 14.25
CA SER A 412 2.23 -13.92 14.09
C SER A 412 1.35 -15.08 13.60
N ILE A 413 0.16 -15.26 14.18
CA ILE A 413 -0.82 -16.27 13.74
C ILE A 413 -1.23 -16.02 12.28
N GLY A 414 -1.43 -14.78 11.87
CA GLY A 414 -1.68 -14.38 10.48
C GLY A 414 -0.56 -14.77 9.53
N ALA A 415 0.69 -14.48 9.88
CA ALA A 415 1.85 -14.82 9.05
C ALA A 415 1.99 -16.34 8.86
N PHE A 416 1.83 -17.13 9.93
CA PHE A 416 1.91 -18.60 9.84
C PHE A 416 0.75 -19.21 9.03
N THR A 417 -0.47 -18.72 9.23
CA THR A 417 -1.63 -19.19 8.47
C THR A 417 -1.54 -18.80 6.99
N LEU A 418 -1.03 -17.61 6.66
CA LEU A 418 -0.77 -17.18 5.28
C LEU A 418 0.28 -18.07 4.61
N LEU A 419 1.36 -18.44 5.30
CA LEU A 419 2.35 -19.39 4.78
C LEU A 419 1.74 -20.77 4.48
N GLY A 420 0.83 -21.24 5.35
CA GLY A 420 0.08 -22.48 5.11
C GLY A 420 -0.81 -22.42 3.87
N VAL A 421 -1.52 -21.30 3.68
CA VAL A 421 -2.34 -21.05 2.48
C VAL A 421 -1.46 -20.99 1.22
N VAL A 422 -0.31 -20.30 1.25
CA VAL A 422 0.65 -20.23 0.14
C VAL A 422 1.22 -21.62 -0.21
N PHE A 423 1.47 -22.45 0.80
CA PHE A 423 1.91 -23.82 0.59
C PHE A 423 0.81 -24.69 -0.04
N GLY A 424 -0.46 -24.53 0.37
CA GLY A 424 -1.61 -25.15 -0.28
C GLY A 424 -1.77 -24.72 -1.74
N LEU A 425 -1.60 -23.42 -2.01
CA LEU A 425 -1.64 -22.83 -3.35
C LEU A 425 -0.57 -23.42 -4.28
N ARG A 426 0.62 -23.75 -3.77
CA ARG A 426 1.69 -24.40 -4.54
C ARG A 426 1.24 -25.72 -5.17
N TRP A 427 0.34 -26.45 -4.52
CA TRP A 427 -0.15 -27.73 -5.03
C TRP A 427 -1.07 -27.56 -6.25
N GLU A 428 -1.85 -26.47 -6.28
CA GLU A 428 -2.80 -26.15 -7.34
C GLU A 428 -2.16 -25.35 -8.49
N LEU A 429 -1.19 -24.48 -8.17
CA LEU A 429 -0.43 -23.68 -9.15
C LEU A 429 0.79 -24.42 -9.75
N ARG A 430 1.08 -25.66 -9.34
CA ARG A 430 2.23 -26.45 -9.81
C ARG A 430 2.46 -26.40 -11.35
N PRO A 431 1.45 -26.62 -12.22
CA PRO A 431 1.66 -26.58 -13.68
C PRO A 431 1.87 -25.16 -14.25
N LEU A 432 1.49 -24.10 -13.53
CA LEU A 432 1.76 -22.72 -13.89
C LEU A 432 3.15 -22.30 -13.39
N LEU A 433 3.49 -22.70 -12.17
CA LEU A 433 4.79 -22.43 -11.54
C LEU A 433 5.92 -23.10 -12.32
N GLU A 434 5.73 -24.35 -12.77
CA GLU A 434 6.66 -25.07 -13.64
C GLU A 434 6.87 -24.34 -14.97
N LYS A 435 5.83 -23.83 -15.62
CA LYS A 435 5.95 -23.05 -16.87
C LYS A 435 6.62 -21.69 -16.68
N ILE A 436 6.37 -21.03 -15.56
CA ILE A 436 7.03 -19.75 -15.21
C ILE A 436 8.50 -20.02 -14.87
N LEU A 437 8.81 -21.09 -14.14
CA LEU A 437 10.17 -21.56 -13.87
C LEU A 437 10.89 -21.98 -15.15
N ASP A 438 10.22 -22.64 -16.10
CA ASP A 438 10.79 -23.02 -17.39
C ASP A 438 11.03 -21.80 -18.28
N SER A 439 10.10 -20.84 -18.29
CA SER A 439 10.26 -19.57 -19.00
C SER A 439 11.40 -18.73 -18.40
N ALA A 440 11.47 -18.64 -17.06
CA ALA A 440 12.56 -17.99 -16.33
C ALA A 440 13.90 -18.72 -16.51
N ALA A 441 13.91 -20.05 -16.52
CA ALA A 441 15.08 -20.88 -16.78
C ALA A 441 15.57 -20.71 -18.22
N SER A 442 14.69 -20.55 -19.20
CA SER A 442 15.06 -20.26 -20.61
C SER A 442 15.72 -18.88 -20.79
N VAL A 443 15.35 -17.92 -19.93
CA VAL A 443 15.96 -16.58 -19.90
C VAL A 443 17.28 -16.62 -19.12
N MET A 444 17.33 -17.31 -17.98
CA MET A 444 18.55 -17.48 -17.18
C MET A 444 19.63 -18.27 -17.90
N THR A 445 19.28 -19.31 -18.66
CA THR A 445 20.23 -20.13 -19.44
C THR A 445 20.89 -19.34 -20.59
N LYS A 446 20.29 -18.24 -21.05
CA LYS A 446 20.92 -17.29 -22.00
C LYS A 446 21.95 -16.36 -21.36
N PHE A 447 21.93 -16.21 -20.03
CA PHE A 447 22.81 -15.28 -19.29
C PHE A 447 23.82 -15.99 -18.38
N LEU A 448 23.73 -17.30 -18.18
CA LEU A 448 24.67 -18.05 -17.35
C LEU A 448 25.76 -18.78 -18.18
N PRO A 449 27.04 -18.68 -17.80
CA PRO A 449 28.13 -19.44 -18.44
C PRO A 449 27.99 -20.96 -18.19
N LEU A 450 28.44 -21.78 -19.16
CA LEU A 450 28.27 -23.25 -19.25
C LEU A 450 28.56 -24.04 -17.95
N ARG A 451 29.41 -23.51 -17.06
CA ARG A 451 29.85 -24.18 -15.83
C ARG A 451 28.72 -24.42 -14.81
N TRP A 452 27.62 -23.67 -14.90
CA TRP A 452 26.49 -23.76 -13.96
C TRP A 452 25.37 -24.71 -14.38
N HIS A 453 25.39 -25.24 -15.62
CA HIS A 453 24.40 -26.23 -16.08
C HIS A 453 24.43 -27.52 -15.25
N HIS A 454 25.62 -27.92 -14.78
CA HIS A 454 25.79 -29.12 -13.98
C HIS A 454 25.22 -28.98 -12.56
N PHE A 455 25.20 -27.77 -12.00
CA PHE A 455 24.65 -27.50 -10.67
C PHE A 455 23.11 -27.52 -10.70
N LEU A 456 22.51 -26.95 -11.74
CA LEU A 456 21.04 -26.96 -11.91
C LEU A 456 20.48 -28.38 -12.14
N GLN A 457 21.22 -29.24 -12.87
CA GLN A 457 20.82 -30.64 -13.05
C GLN A 457 20.95 -31.48 -11.78
N VAL A 458 21.88 -31.15 -10.87
CA VAL A 458 22.03 -31.85 -9.57
C VAL A 458 20.91 -31.47 -8.61
N THR A 459 20.48 -30.20 -8.58
CA THR A 459 19.33 -29.78 -7.76
C THR A 459 17.99 -30.37 -8.23
N LEU A 460 17.83 -30.62 -9.54
CA LEU A 460 16.61 -31.24 -10.07
C LEU A 460 16.55 -32.75 -9.80
N ARG A 461 17.68 -33.47 -9.78
CA ARG A 461 17.70 -34.92 -9.45
C ARG A 461 17.50 -35.22 -7.96
N LEU A 462 17.83 -34.29 -7.06
CA LEU A 462 17.63 -34.47 -5.62
C LEU A 462 16.14 -34.42 -5.20
N GLN A 463 15.25 -33.94 -6.07
CA GLN A 463 13.81 -33.90 -5.79
C GLN A 463 13.09 -35.22 -6.10
N ASP A 464 13.69 -36.10 -6.91
CA ASP A 464 13.11 -37.42 -7.25
C ASP A 464 13.42 -38.50 -6.20
N THR A 465 14.41 -38.29 -5.31
CA THR A 465 14.85 -39.31 -4.34
C THR A 465 14.04 -39.31 -3.03
N ILE A 466 13.22 -38.29 -2.77
CA ILE A 466 12.38 -38.21 -1.56
C ILE A 466 10.97 -38.84 -1.81
N GLY A 467 10.66 -39.20 -3.06
CA GLY A 467 9.36 -39.73 -3.46
C GLY A 467 9.19 -41.26 -3.42
N SER A 468 10.23 -42.05 -3.12
CA SER A 468 10.10 -43.53 -3.13
C SER A 468 11.10 -44.20 -2.18
N GLY A 469 10.61 -44.86 -1.13
CA GLY A 469 11.46 -45.59 -0.19
C GLY A 469 10.76 -46.06 1.09
N THR A 470 9.85 -47.01 0.95
CA THR A 470 9.45 -47.95 2.02
C THR A 470 10.65 -48.80 2.45
N ILE A 471 10.86 -49.06 3.77
CA ILE A 471 11.29 -50.35 4.36
C ILE A 471 11.27 -50.32 5.92
N LYS A 472 10.42 -51.21 6.45
CA LYS A 472 10.38 -52.07 7.67
C LYS A 472 11.16 -51.79 8.98
N SER A 473 10.34 -51.79 10.04
CA SER A 473 10.43 -52.30 11.44
C SER A 473 11.47 -53.39 11.82
N GLN A 474 12.06 -53.24 13.02
CA GLN A 474 12.06 -54.21 14.15
C GLN A 474 12.67 -53.54 15.41
N ASN A 475 11.93 -53.20 16.47
CA ASN A 475 11.36 -54.02 17.56
C ASN A 475 12.40 -54.45 18.63
N ASN A 476 12.30 -53.92 19.85
CA ASN A 476 12.42 -54.75 21.05
C ASN A 476 11.68 -54.14 22.26
N LYS A 477 10.69 -54.90 22.76
CA LYS A 477 9.93 -54.68 24.01
C LYS A 477 10.65 -55.39 25.16
N LYS A 478 10.48 -54.88 26.39
CA LYS A 478 10.05 -55.66 27.57
C LYS A 478 9.73 -54.72 28.75
N ASN A 479 8.43 -54.65 29.09
CA ASN A 479 7.79 -54.99 30.37
C ASN A 479 8.43 -54.49 31.70
N VAL A 480 7.74 -54.11 32.78
CA VAL A 480 6.34 -53.85 33.18
C VAL A 480 6.41 -53.65 34.72
N LEU A 481 5.53 -52.81 35.30
CA LEU A 481 5.06 -52.79 36.73
C LEU A 481 6.07 -52.43 37.85
N LEU A 482 5.83 -51.32 38.57
CA LEU A 482 5.27 -51.28 39.95
C LEU A 482 5.51 -49.92 40.66
N ALA A 483 4.45 -49.47 41.34
CA ALA A 483 4.39 -48.65 42.56
C ALA A 483 4.80 -47.15 42.53
N TRP A 484 3.78 -46.29 42.64
CA TRP A 484 3.78 -45.10 43.53
C TRP A 484 3.01 -45.51 44.80
N PRO A 485 3.28 -45.01 46.04
CA PRO A 485 3.50 -43.58 46.36
C PRO A 485 4.37 -43.29 47.62
N ASP A 486 5.50 -42.58 47.51
CA ASP A 486 6.25 -42.11 48.72
C ASP A 486 6.84 -40.68 48.60
N ALA A 487 6.33 -39.84 47.70
CA ALA A 487 6.92 -38.51 47.46
C ALA A 487 5.99 -37.33 47.80
N PHE A 488 5.17 -37.46 48.85
CA PHE A 488 4.33 -36.34 49.35
C PHE A 488 4.62 -35.94 50.81
N ILE A 489 5.68 -36.47 51.44
CA ILE A 489 6.04 -36.16 52.85
C ILE A 489 7.41 -35.47 53.00
N VAL A 490 8.12 -35.16 51.91
CA VAL A 490 9.43 -34.47 51.99
C VAL A 490 9.37 -32.97 51.62
N LEU A 491 8.22 -32.47 51.14
CA LEU A 491 8.09 -31.06 50.74
C LEU A 491 7.50 -30.12 51.81
N LEU A 492 7.56 -30.49 53.10
CA LEU A 492 7.06 -29.66 54.22
C LEU A 492 8.03 -29.45 55.39
N ILE A 493 9.33 -29.79 55.27
CA ILE A 493 10.35 -29.46 56.31
C ILE A 493 11.61 -28.80 55.72
N ALA A 494 11.44 -27.80 54.85
CA ALA A 494 12.55 -26.91 54.49
C ALA A 494 12.11 -25.44 54.44
N ALA A 495 11.39 -25.01 55.48
CA ALA A 495 11.31 -23.61 55.87
C ALA A 495 11.97 -23.50 57.25
N GLY A 496 13.27 -23.22 57.28
CA GLY A 496 14.02 -23.13 58.53
C GLY A 496 15.48 -22.75 58.33
N THR A 497 15.78 -21.48 58.60
CA THR A 497 17.11 -20.85 58.75
C THR A 497 17.94 -20.62 57.48
N CYS A 498 17.80 -19.43 56.88
CA CYS A 498 18.88 -18.83 56.10
C CYS A 498 19.96 -18.33 57.06
N GLY A 499 21.10 -19.00 57.10
CA GLY A 499 22.34 -18.43 57.64
C GLY A 499 23.04 -17.62 56.56
N GLU A 500 23.38 -16.37 56.85
CA GLU A 500 24.11 -15.48 55.95
C GLU A 500 25.60 -15.86 55.97
N TYR A 501 26.06 -16.64 54.98
CA TYR A 501 27.47 -17.00 54.83
C TYR A 501 28.17 -16.02 53.90
N THR A 502 29.28 -15.43 54.36
CA THR A 502 30.11 -14.52 53.57
C THR A 502 31.30 -15.25 52.93
N TYR A 503 31.48 -15.09 51.61
CA TYR A 503 32.53 -15.70 50.80
C TYR A 503 33.44 -14.61 50.22
N VAL A 504 34.75 -14.75 50.42
CA VAL A 504 35.76 -13.80 49.91
C VAL A 504 36.43 -14.38 48.66
N THR A 505 36.37 -13.67 47.53
CA THR A 505 36.94 -14.16 46.26
C THR A 505 37.46 -13.02 45.35
N ASN A 506 38.16 -13.36 44.26
CA ASN A 506 38.52 -12.39 43.23
C ASN A 506 37.32 -12.13 42.31
N CYS A 507 36.86 -10.88 42.26
CA CYS A 507 35.67 -10.49 41.52
C CYS A 507 35.83 -10.44 39.99
N SER A 508 37.07 -10.47 39.50
CA SER A 508 37.38 -10.59 38.06
C SER A 508 36.99 -11.96 37.48
N SER A 509 36.90 -13.00 38.33
CA SER A 509 36.54 -14.38 37.93
C SER A 509 35.08 -14.77 38.16
N LEU A 510 34.21 -13.83 38.56
CA LEU A 510 32.80 -14.13 38.84
C LEU A 510 32.04 -14.56 37.58
N LEU A 511 31.21 -15.60 37.74
CA LEU A 511 30.35 -16.14 36.69
C LEU A 511 29.12 -15.25 36.47
N PRO A 512 28.51 -15.26 35.26
CA PRO A 512 27.25 -14.58 35.00
C PRO A 512 26.17 -15.01 36.01
N GLY A 513 25.55 -14.05 36.71
CA GLY A 513 24.58 -14.30 37.78
C GLY A 513 25.11 -14.14 39.22
N GLN A 514 26.44 -14.03 39.41
CA GLN A 514 27.07 -13.76 40.71
C GLN A 514 27.40 -12.28 40.95
N TYR A 515 27.09 -11.43 39.97
CA TYR A 515 27.32 -9.99 40.00
C TYR A 515 26.28 -9.27 39.14
N GLN A 516 26.07 -7.99 39.42
CA GLN A 516 25.19 -7.08 38.70
C GLN A 516 25.97 -5.80 38.37
N CYS A 517 25.99 -5.40 37.10
CA CYS A 517 26.58 -4.12 36.70
C CYS A 517 25.47 -3.10 36.43
N ASN A 518 25.63 -1.88 36.95
CA ASN A 518 24.65 -0.81 36.71
C ASN A 518 24.95 -0.15 35.36
N GLU A 519 24.21 -0.54 34.31
CA GLU A 519 24.39 -0.07 32.92
C GLU A 519 23.97 1.39 32.66
N LEU A 520 23.63 2.16 33.71
CA LEU A 520 22.83 3.39 33.58
C LEU A 520 23.60 4.68 33.25
N ASN A 521 24.88 4.63 32.89
CA ASN A 521 25.64 5.83 32.51
C ASN A 521 25.82 5.94 30.98
N ILE A 522 24.71 6.24 30.31
CA ILE A 522 24.64 6.37 28.84
C ILE A 522 24.96 7.81 28.44
N ASP A 523 25.86 7.97 27.49
CA ASP A 523 26.16 9.28 26.91
C ASP A 523 25.00 9.72 25.98
N PRO A 524 24.42 10.91 26.20
CA PRO A 524 23.27 11.39 25.43
C PRO A 524 23.57 11.60 23.94
N GLN A 525 24.81 11.83 23.53
CA GLN A 525 25.18 12.04 22.13
C GLN A 525 25.42 10.74 21.38
N THR A 526 26.13 9.79 22.01
CA THR A 526 26.47 8.52 21.36
C THR A 526 25.41 7.45 21.58
N GLN A 527 24.53 7.64 22.57
CA GLN A 527 23.54 6.66 23.02
C GLN A 527 24.19 5.32 23.41
N GLN A 528 25.43 5.38 23.91
CA GLN A 528 26.25 4.25 24.33
C GLN A 528 26.86 4.52 25.70
N LEU A 529 27.45 3.49 26.32
CA LEU A 529 28.13 3.60 27.61
C LEU A 529 29.23 4.68 27.56
N LYS A 530 29.24 5.56 28.56
CA LYS A 530 30.24 6.62 28.68
C LYS A 530 31.64 6.02 28.79
N GLY A 531 32.55 6.43 27.91
CA GLY A 531 33.92 5.88 27.84
C GLY A 531 34.08 4.66 26.93
N CYS A 532 33.14 4.40 26.02
CA CYS A 532 33.28 3.37 24.98
C CYS A 532 34.48 3.66 24.06
N THR A 533 35.44 2.74 24.05
CA THR A 533 36.64 2.80 23.21
C THR A 533 36.38 2.28 21.80
N LYS A 534 37.28 2.57 20.84
CA LYS A 534 37.21 2.03 19.46
C LYS A 534 37.31 0.50 19.40
N GLU A 535 37.81 -0.12 20.47
CA GLU A 535 37.88 -1.57 20.64
C GLU A 535 36.53 -2.19 21.03
N GLY A 536 35.48 -1.37 21.21
CA GLY A 536 34.13 -1.82 21.55
C GLY A 536 34.01 -2.25 23.01
N ARG A 537 34.78 -1.64 23.91
CA ARG A 537 34.75 -1.92 25.35
C ARG A 537 34.63 -0.64 26.16
N ALA A 538 33.84 -0.70 27.23
CA ALA A 538 33.69 0.35 28.23
C ALA A 538 33.91 -0.24 29.62
N ARG A 539 34.54 0.52 30.53
CA ARG A 539 34.70 0.13 31.94
C ARG A 539 33.53 0.66 32.75
N ILE A 540 32.87 -0.23 33.51
CA ILE A 540 31.77 0.15 34.39
C ILE A 540 31.89 -0.43 35.80
N PRO A 541 31.32 0.26 36.80
CA PRO A 541 31.19 -0.27 38.15
C PRO A 541 30.13 -1.37 38.21
N CYS A 542 30.49 -2.48 38.85
CA CYS A 542 29.67 -3.64 39.12
C CYS A 542 29.63 -3.96 40.61
N THR A 543 28.55 -4.56 41.07
CA THR A 543 28.33 -5.04 42.44
C THR A 543 28.20 -6.56 42.46
N SER A 544 28.85 -7.24 43.39
CA SER A 544 28.70 -8.68 43.64
C SER A 544 27.33 -8.99 44.27
N ALA A 545 26.87 -10.24 44.10
CA ALA A 545 25.68 -10.73 44.78
C ALA A 545 25.88 -10.75 46.32
N SER A 546 24.77 -10.64 47.06
CA SER A 546 24.77 -10.61 48.53
C SER A 546 25.57 -11.79 49.12
N GLY A 547 26.51 -11.48 50.03
CA GLY A 547 27.37 -12.47 50.67
C GLY A 547 28.73 -12.70 49.98
N ILE A 548 29.04 -12.04 48.85
CA ILE A 548 30.35 -12.16 48.18
C ILE A 548 31.16 -10.87 48.36
N ILE A 549 32.36 -10.95 48.95
CA ILE A 549 33.26 -9.81 49.16
C ILE A 549 34.47 -9.92 48.20
N CYS A 550 34.75 -8.84 47.47
CA CYS A 550 35.87 -8.77 46.55
C CYS A 550 37.19 -8.51 47.27
N ILE A 551 38.22 -9.32 47.00
CA ILE A 551 39.56 -9.14 47.60
C ILE A 551 40.19 -7.78 47.22
N GLU A 552 39.94 -7.28 46.01
CA GLU A 552 40.61 -6.10 45.44
C GLU A 552 40.13 -4.78 46.07
N THR A 553 38.85 -4.70 46.42
CA THR A 553 38.19 -3.48 46.94
C THR A 553 37.71 -3.63 48.39
N ASN A 554 37.86 -4.83 48.97
CA ASN A 554 37.38 -5.21 50.31
C ASN A 554 35.90 -4.84 50.56
N ASN A 555 35.13 -4.76 49.48
CA ASN A 555 33.73 -4.39 49.42
C ASN A 555 33.06 -5.17 48.28
N GLY A 556 31.74 -5.07 48.13
CA GLY A 556 31.02 -5.72 47.04
C GLY A 556 31.17 -5.05 45.66
N THR A 557 31.91 -3.94 45.53
CA THR A 557 32.00 -3.15 44.29
C THR A 557 33.32 -3.37 43.55
N PHE A 558 33.29 -3.57 42.23
CA PHE A 558 34.48 -3.72 41.38
C PHE A 558 34.23 -3.20 39.96
N GLU A 559 35.29 -2.88 39.20
CA GLU A 559 35.17 -2.40 37.81
C GLU A 559 35.33 -3.56 36.82
N ARG A 560 34.53 -3.57 35.75
CA ARG A 560 34.62 -4.59 34.70
C ARG A 560 34.48 -3.99 33.30
N GLU A 561 35.21 -4.55 32.35
CA GLU A 561 35.04 -4.22 30.93
C GLU A 561 33.80 -4.92 30.36
N VAL A 562 32.86 -4.13 29.84
CA VAL A 562 31.66 -4.60 29.15
C VAL A 562 31.68 -4.21 27.67
N PRO A 563 31.07 -5.04 26.79
CA PRO A 563 31.00 -4.74 25.37
C PRO A 563 30.12 -3.52 25.10
N CYS A 564 30.56 -2.65 24.20
CA CYS A 564 29.83 -1.47 23.74
C CYS A 564 30.04 -1.27 22.23
N LYS A 565 29.17 -0.48 21.58
CA LYS A 565 29.29 -0.19 20.15
C LYS A 565 29.91 1.19 19.96
N PHE A 566 31.10 1.26 19.38
CA PHE A 566 31.72 2.56 19.08
C PHE A 566 30.96 3.27 17.93
N THR A 567 30.60 4.54 18.13
CA THR A 567 29.90 5.37 17.13
C THR A 567 30.73 6.62 16.80
N ASN A 568 30.67 7.06 15.55
CA ASN A 568 31.42 8.23 15.05
C ASN A 568 30.49 9.36 14.57
N GLY A 569 29.32 9.50 15.20
CA GLY A 569 28.36 10.58 14.92
C GLY A 569 27.43 10.37 13.73
N TYR A 570 27.48 9.22 13.05
CA TYR A 570 26.52 8.87 12.00
C TYR A 570 25.17 8.44 12.61
N SER A 571 24.13 9.25 12.42
CA SER A 571 22.79 8.99 12.93
C SER A 571 22.03 8.03 12.00
N TYR A 572 21.48 6.95 12.56
CA TYR A 572 20.65 5.99 11.83
C TYR A 572 19.41 6.64 11.20
N GLU A 573 18.69 7.44 12.00
CA GLU A 573 17.47 8.13 11.55
C GLU A 573 17.76 9.09 10.40
N THR A 574 18.87 9.84 10.51
CA THR A 574 19.31 10.75 9.46
C THR A 574 19.66 9.99 8.18
N ALA A 575 20.41 8.89 8.28
CA ALA A 575 20.76 8.06 7.12
C ALA A 575 19.51 7.48 6.42
N LEU A 576 18.53 7.01 7.20
CA LEU A 576 17.29 6.44 6.69
C LEU A 576 16.41 7.50 6.03
N LEU A 577 16.24 8.67 6.65
CA LEU A 577 15.49 9.80 6.09
C LEU A 577 16.14 10.30 4.80
N LEU A 578 17.47 10.42 4.78
CA LEU A 578 18.22 10.78 3.57
C LEU A 578 18.02 9.73 2.47
N SER A 579 17.93 8.44 2.79
CA SER A 579 17.71 7.39 1.80
C SER A 579 16.29 7.42 1.21
N VAL A 580 15.29 7.64 2.06
CA VAL A 580 13.88 7.74 1.62
C VAL A 580 13.64 8.96 0.73
N PHE A 581 14.08 10.15 1.18
CA PHE A 581 13.75 11.41 0.48
C PHE A 581 14.77 11.83 -0.57
N LEU A 582 16.05 11.50 -0.38
CA LEU A 582 17.17 11.97 -1.21
C LEU A 582 18.04 10.83 -1.77
N GLY A 583 17.64 9.57 -1.60
CA GLY A 583 18.41 8.40 -2.06
C GLY A 583 18.51 8.29 -3.59
N MET A 584 17.58 8.91 -4.34
CA MET A 584 17.69 9.09 -5.80
C MET A 584 18.99 9.79 -6.20
N PHE A 585 19.42 10.78 -5.41
CA PHE A 585 20.63 11.56 -5.66
C PHE A 585 21.87 10.93 -5.02
N GLY A 586 21.73 9.79 -4.32
CA GLY A 586 22.82 9.09 -3.65
C GLY A 586 23.38 9.82 -2.41
N ILE A 587 22.62 10.77 -1.85
CA ILE A 587 23.06 11.61 -0.72
C ILE A 587 23.22 10.77 0.56
N ASP A 588 22.40 9.75 0.74
CA ASP A 588 22.52 8.74 1.81
C ASP A 588 23.86 7.98 1.75
N ARG A 589 24.32 7.59 0.56
CA ARG A 589 25.63 6.95 0.39
C ARG A 589 26.79 7.89 0.65
N ILE A 590 26.67 9.15 0.24
CA ILE A 590 27.66 10.19 0.53
C ILE A 590 27.74 10.46 2.03
N TYR A 591 26.58 10.52 2.71
CA TYR A 591 26.52 10.67 4.17
C TYR A 591 27.24 9.56 4.90
N LEU A 592 27.10 8.30 4.46
CA LEU A 592 27.81 7.15 5.04
C LEU A 592 29.30 7.03 4.63
N GLY A 593 29.82 7.95 3.80
CA GLY A 593 31.21 7.93 3.34
C GLY A 593 31.46 7.12 2.05
N TYR A 594 30.43 6.60 1.40
CA TYR A 594 30.52 5.88 0.11
C TYR A 594 30.41 6.84 -1.09
N TYR A 595 31.38 7.75 -1.22
CA TYR A 595 31.36 8.83 -2.22
C TYR A 595 31.23 8.33 -3.67
N ALA A 596 31.94 7.27 -4.05
CA ALA A 596 31.91 6.74 -5.42
C ALA A 596 30.54 6.18 -5.82
N VAL A 597 29.90 5.43 -4.90
CA VAL A 597 28.56 4.84 -5.12
C VAL A 597 27.49 5.92 -5.11
N GLY A 598 27.62 6.92 -4.23
CA GLY A 598 26.74 8.09 -4.21
C GLY A 598 26.79 8.89 -5.51
N LEU A 599 27.99 9.15 -6.05
CA LEU A 599 28.16 9.85 -7.33
C LEU A 599 27.61 9.03 -8.51
N ALA A 600 27.81 7.71 -8.51
CA ALA A 600 27.24 6.83 -9.53
C ALA A 600 25.70 6.89 -9.54
N LYS A 601 25.07 6.96 -8.35
CA LYS A 601 23.63 7.14 -8.20
C LYS A 601 23.16 8.50 -8.68
N PHE A 602 23.88 9.56 -8.34
CA PHE A 602 23.58 10.91 -8.82
C PHE A 602 23.57 10.97 -10.36
N CYS A 603 24.58 10.39 -11.01
CA CYS A 603 24.69 10.36 -12.47
C CYS A 603 23.63 9.49 -13.16
N THR A 604 23.04 8.52 -12.46
CA THR A 604 22.08 7.54 -13.02
C THR A 604 20.65 7.72 -12.49
N LEU A 605 20.38 8.80 -11.76
CA LEU A 605 19.12 9.04 -11.04
C LEU A 605 18.70 7.81 -10.20
N GLY A 606 19.63 7.33 -9.37
CA GLY A 606 19.40 6.19 -8.46
C GLY A 606 19.30 4.85 -9.18
N PHE A 607 20.06 4.64 -10.26
CA PHE A 607 20.00 3.45 -11.12
C PHE A 607 18.57 3.14 -11.59
N LEU A 608 17.87 4.14 -12.14
CA LEU A 608 16.44 4.03 -12.52
C LEU A 608 15.54 3.63 -11.33
N PHE A 609 15.70 4.31 -10.19
CA PHE A 609 14.96 4.09 -8.93
C PHE A 609 15.22 2.76 -8.19
N LEU A 610 15.75 1.72 -8.85
CA LEU A 610 16.07 0.45 -8.19
C LEU A 610 17.14 0.61 -7.10
N GLY A 611 18.13 1.49 -7.33
CA GLY A 611 19.21 1.74 -6.38
C GLY A 611 18.75 2.46 -5.11
N GLN A 612 17.64 3.22 -5.18
CA GLN A 612 17.02 3.86 -4.01
C GLN A 612 16.29 2.82 -3.15
N LEU A 613 15.51 1.93 -3.77
CA LEU A 613 14.79 0.88 -3.05
C LEU A 613 15.74 -0.08 -2.31
N ILE A 614 16.83 -0.48 -2.97
CA ILE A 614 17.84 -1.36 -2.38
C ILE A 614 18.52 -0.69 -1.16
N ASP A 615 18.79 0.61 -1.22
CA ASP A 615 19.43 1.32 -0.10
C ASP A 615 18.50 1.50 1.09
N ILE A 616 17.21 1.79 0.86
CA ILE A 616 16.21 1.83 1.93
C ILE A 616 16.21 0.51 2.68
N ILE A 617 16.20 -0.63 1.97
CA ILE A 617 16.22 -1.96 2.60
C ILE A 617 17.54 -2.18 3.35
N LEU A 618 18.68 -1.88 2.74
CA LEU A 618 19.99 -2.18 3.34
C LEU A 618 20.32 -1.29 4.55
N ILE A 619 19.88 -0.03 4.54
CA ILE A 619 20.01 0.89 5.66
C ILE A 619 18.98 0.52 6.75
N ALA A 620 17.71 0.28 6.41
CA ALA A 620 16.69 -0.11 7.38
C ALA A 620 16.99 -1.44 8.09
N THR A 621 17.61 -2.39 7.39
CA THR A 621 18.07 -3.66 7.98
C THR A 621 19.38 -3.54 8.75
N GLN A 622 19.98 -2.34 8.81
CA GLN A 622 21.30 -2.07 9.42
C GLN A 622 22.41 -2.97 8.86
N THR A 623 22.20 -3.55 7.68
CA THR A 623 23.19 -4.42 7.01
C THR A 623 24.36 -3.61 6.50
N ILE A 624 24.10 -2.35 6.13
CA ILE A 624 25.09 -1.39 5.68
C ILE A 624 25.27 -0.33 6.75
N GLY A 625 26.48 -0.29 7.32
CA GLY A 625 26.92 0.76 8.24
C GLY A 625 27.77 1.83 7.55
N PRO A 626 28.21 2.84 8.31
CA PRO A 626 29.23 3.80 7.91
C PRO A 626 30.51 3.16 7.33
N ALA A 627 31.11 3.81 6.34
CA ALA A 627 32.31 3.30 5.65
C ALA A 627 33.57 3.24 6.54
N ASP A 628 33.58 3.94 7.67
CA ASP A 628 34.65 3.93 8.66
C ASP A 628 34.59 2.72 9.62
N GLY A 629 33.57 1.87 9.50
CA GLY A 629 33.36 0.69 10.34
C GLY A 629 32.76 0.99 11.71
N SER A 630 32.38 2.25 11.98
CA SER A 630 31.67 2.62 13.21
C SER A 630 30.21 2.15 13.17
N HIS A 631 29.57 2.04 14.33
CA HIS A 631 28.14 1.76 14.42
C HIS A 631 27.32 3.05 14.30
N TYR A 632 26.06 2.90 13.88
CA TYR A 632 25.11 4.00 13.93
C TYR A 632 24.85 4.46 15.36
N VAL A 633 24.64 5.77 15.52
CA VAL A 633 23.97 6.32 16.69
C VAL A 633 22.49 5.95 16.57
N ILE A 634 22.06 5.06 17.46
CA ILE A 634 20.66 4.61 17.62
C ILE A 634 20.30 4.90 19.07
N SER A 635 19.10 5.42 19.31
CA SER A 635 18.58 5.64 20.67
C SER A 635 18.77 4.40 21.54
N TYR A 636 19.11 4.57 22.82
CA TYR A 636 19.41 3.44 23.71
C TYR A 636 18.30 2.39 23.78
N PHE A 637 17.04 2.84 23.74
CA PHE A 637 15.84 1.99 23.68
C PHE A 637 15.37 1.69 22.24
N GLY A 638 16.16 2.04 21.24
CA GLY A 638 15.85 1.85 19.82
C GLY A 638 16.13 0.42 19.34
N ALA A 639 15.46 0.04 18.26
CA ALA A 639 15.63 -1.28 17.66
C ALA A 639 17.01 -1.40 16.97
N GLY A 640 17.91 -2.17 17.57
CA GLY A 640 19.20 -2.55 16.98
C GLY A 640 19.13 -3.96 16.37
N ILE A 641 19.67 -4.14 15.17
CA ILE A 641 19.78 -5.45 14.52
C ILE A 641 21.24 -5.89 14.57
N SER A 642 21.50 -7.09 15.09
CA SER A 642 22.82 -7.73 15.04
C SER A 642 22.80 -8.92 14.09
N VAL A 643 23.59 -8.86 13.03
CA VAL A 643 23.71 -9.97 12.08
C VAL A 643 24.60 -11.05 12.69
N LEU A 644 24.02 -12.21 12.99
CA LEU A 644 24.76 -13.40 13.42
C LEU A 644 25.26 -14.15 12.17
N ARG A 645 26.57 -14.39 12.08
CA ARG A 645 27.19 -15.22 11.03
C ARG A 645 27.70 -16.50 11.67
N MET A 646 27.41 -17.64 11.05
CA MET A 646 27.96 -18.93 11.46
C MET A 646 29.31 -19.15 10.80
N ASP A 647 30.29 -19.59 11.57
CA ASP A 647 31.57 -20.10 11.11
C ASP A 647 31.75 -21.57 11.55
N ASN A 648 32.90 -22.16 11.22
CA ASN A 648 33.21 -23.56 11.52
C ASN A 648 33.36 -23.85 13.03
N THR A 649 33.42 -22.80 13.86
CA THR A 649 33.52 -22.88 15.32
C THR A 649 32.20 -22.56 16.02
N THR A 650 31.17 -22.15 15.26
CA THR A 650 29.85 -21.83 15.78
C THR A 650 29.06 -23.12 16.03
N TYR A 651 28.89 -23.53 17.28
CA TYR A 651 28.03 -24.66 17.65
C TYR A 651 26.65 -24.17 18.08
N ARG A 652 25.61 -24.90 17.69
CA ARG A 652 24.23 -24.61 18.10
C ARG A 652 24.07 -25.05 19.56
N MET A 653 23.81 -24.12 20.46
CA MET A 653 23.46 -24.46 21.83
C MET A 653 22.11 -25.20 21.81
N PRO A 654 22.03 -26.46 22.29
CA PRO A 654 20.75 -27.13 22.44
C PRO A 654 19.88 -26.30 23.40
N GLN A 655 18.61 -26.16 23.06
CA GLN A 655 17.66 -25.40 23.86
C GLN A 655 17.35 -26.24 25.11
N ASP A 656 17.67 -25.73 26.30
CA ASP A 656 17.22 -26.36 27.54
C ASP A 656 15.69 -26.28 27.54
N ASP A 657 15.04 -27.43 27.44
CA ASP A 657 13.60 -27.54 27.45
C ASP A 657 13.11 -27.20 28.87
N TRP A 658 12.72 -25.94 29.10
CA TRP A 658 11.97 -25.55 30.30
C TRP A 658 10.54 -26.09 30.19
N VAL A 659 10.38 -27.42 30.20
CA VAL A 659 9.08 -28.06 30.40
C VAL A 659 8.80 -28.02 31.89
N ILE A 660 7.99 -27.04 32.30
CA ILE A 660 7.23 -27.17 33.55
C ILE A 660 6.19 -28.25 33.26
N ASP A 661 6.45 -29.48 33.70
CA ASP A 661 5.47 -30.56 33.71
C ASP A 661 4.29 -30.15 34.59
N LEU A 662 3.25 -29.59 33.97
CA LEU A 662 1.94 -29.43 34.59
C LEU A 662 1.23 -30.79 34.56
N PRO A 663 0.81 -31.35 35.70
CA PRO A 663 0.06 -32.60 35.71
C PRO A 663 -1.34 -32.39 35.11
N PRO A 664 -1.93 -33.43 34.50
CA PRO A 664 -3.25 -33.36 33.89
C PRO A 664 -4.32 -33.16 34.98
N LYS A 665 -5.16 -32.14 34.81
CA LYS A 665 -6.44 -32.06 35.52
C LYS A 665 -7.42 -33.02 34.84
N GLU A 666 -7.77 -34.10 35.51
CA GLU A 666 -9.04 -34.79 35.31
C GLU A 666 -10.15 -34.04 36.06
N LEU A 667 -11.06 -33.43 35.29
CA LEU A 667 -12.53 -33.42 35.49
C LEU A 667 -13.20 -32.64 34.36
#